data_AF-A2E004-F1
#
_entry.id   AF-A2E004-F1
#
_cell.length_a   1.000
_cell.length_b   1.000
_cell.length_c   1.000
_cell.angle_alpha   90.00
_cell.angle_beta   90.00
_cell.angle_gamma   90.00
#
_symmetry.space_group_name_H-M   'P 1'
#
loop_
_entity.id
_entity.type
_entity.pdbx_description
1 polymer ?
#
loop_
_entity_poly.entity_id
_entity_poly.type
_entity_poly.pdbx_seq_one_letter_code
_entity_poly.pdbx_strand_id
1 'polypeptide(L)'
;MEVFRNRLISEYTRDELEELFLVRCDQLDQKASEIAKLEQKASDISGKLTRIKQDINDTTKQRVKFDGKLAPTAYRVSQVAVKELKDQIAELEIELGKKNLEKDAVAREVAYFKSLLNFPAKLRTDKSSKFNPTKTIEDLLAMLADLSSRNTDPLVVNRLLAASYILQNNLKAAEEPMRKILELIGESSLPVFESIDMRKEIKEREDQIEKLRHDLAVLQAQQDKLSQEHNDRLKQYQLDAERNQEKYRELMDLHHKKEKMEADAARLAELEIIADGLRKEIELLKQQRDKLIEDNADRKNKLRDELQKLIDQMQKELEDLKAHIDALRKSNAEIENQKNSLQQTYENALEKRADTIDGLNKLQEEYRALRARFVKLMSGTNEDPFENQRFIDFINGMIERNWSFNTVRKYLAHIESIDGKLEQLDAKIAKYQPIKEQLTKQIADKTRLVKELEAELDARHISHAGAVAEAQRTEFKYQNGASHINITAAKQFELEENQTAIILSFLEFTLDKSFLGSQNCKLFLTVDFYDCKQEQTNFIDKFDTTFNTDLLFKVKNDFILRDYLKDTKIPVKLWKATGMKFTEVANTTIAMFPFLDGVPSFSASSVLMDKNEKPVGNINYEAQIYIPLLQ
;
A
#
# COMPACT_ATOMS: atom_id res chain seq x y z
N MET A 1 43.07 62.80 -45.71
CA MET A 1 42.12 61.69 -45.94
C MET A 1 42.20 61.09 -47.34
N GLU A 2 42.75 61.77 -48.36
CA GLU A 2 42.87 61.20 -49.73
C GLU A 2 43.91 60.08 -49.86
N VAL A 3 45.00 60.10 -49.09
CA VAL A 3 46.04 59.07 -49.15
C VAL A 3 45.59 57.72 -48.56
N PHE A 4 44.69 57.74 -47.57
CA PHE A 4 44.09 56.51 -47.01
C PHE A 4 43.01 55.93 -47.92
N ARG A 5 42.31 56.78 -48.70
CA ARG A 5 41.33 56.36 -49.70
C ARG A 5 42.00 55.60 -50.85
N ASN A 6 43.19 56.02 -51.27
CA ASN A 6 43.88 55.43 -52.42
C ASN A 6 44.64 54.12 -52.13
N ARG A 7 44.92 53.77 -50.86
CA ARG A 7 45.53 52.47 -50.50
C ARG A 7 44.50 51.34 -50.35
N LEU A 8 43.30 51.64 -49.85
CA LEU A 8 42.20 50.66 -49.77
C LEU A 8 41.62 50.32 -51.15
N ILE A 9 41.62 51.29 -52.08
CA ILE A 9 41.15 51.10 -53.47
C ILE A 9 42.19 50.33 -54.32
N SER A 10 43.47 50.24 -53.90
CA SER A 10 44.50 49.50 -54.65
C SER A 10 44.65 48.03 -54.26
N GLU A 11 44.15 47.62 -53.09
CA GLU A 11 44.32 46.25 -52.57
C GLU A 11 43.08 45.38 -52.73
N TYR A 12 41.89 45.98 -52.90
CA TYR A 12 40.66 45.27 -53.19
C TYR A 12 39.94 45.94 -54.35
N THR A 13 39.58 45.14 -55.34
CA THR A 13 38.67 45.58 -56.40
C THR A 13 37.30 45.89 -55.78
N ARG A 14 36.55 46.78 -56.44
CA ARG A 14 35.18 47.10 -56.02
C ARG A 14 34.34 45.83 -55.86
N ASP A 15 34.52 44.87 -56.76
CA ASP A 15 33.78 43.61 -56.78
C ASP A 15 34.12 42.74 -55.55
N GLU A 16 35.39 42.67 -55.12
CA GLU A 16 35.79 41.93 -53.91
C GLU A 16 35.23 42.57 -52.61
N LEU A 17 35.11 43.90 -52.57
CA LEU A 17 34.48 44.59 -51.44
C LEU A 17 32.96 44.40 -51.42
N GLU A 18 32.32 44.40 -52.59
CA GLU A 18 30.89 44.09 -52.73
C GLU A 18 30.61 42.63 -52.34
N GLU A 19 31.46 41.68 -52.73
CA GLU A 19 31.35 40.27 -52.35
C GLU A 19 31.58 40.05 -50.84
N LEU A 20 32.61 40.68 -50.25
CA LEU A 20 32.81 40.64 -48.79
C LEU A 20 31.66 41.29 -48.01
N PHE A 21 31.06 42.35 -48.55
CA PHE A 21 29.88 42.97 -47.96
C PHE A 21 28.67 42.03 -48.00
N LEU A 22 28.41 41.38 -49.14
CA LEU A 22 27.34 40.39 -49.27
C LEU A 22 27.55 39.19 -48.33
N VAL A 23 28.77 38.65 -48.23
CA VAL A 23 29.10 37.56 -47.28
C VAL A 23 28.87 37.99 -45.84
N ARG A 24 29.15 39.24 -45.49
CA ARG A 24 28.89 39.78 -44.14
C ARG A 24 27.40 40.00 -43.88
N CYS A 25 26.63 40.40 -44.89
CA CYS A 25 25.17 40.46 -44.83
C CYS A 25 24.56 39.07 -44.63
N ASP A 26 25.02 38.06 -45.37
CA ASP A 26 24.56 36.67 -45.21
C ASP A 26 24.87 36.12 -43.82
N GLN A 27 26.07 36.43 -43.27
CA GLN A 27 26.41 36.07 -41.89
C GLN A 27 25.53 36.76 -40.86
N LEU A 28 25.13 38.01 -41.12
CA LEU A 28 24.21 38.76 -40.26
C LEU A 28 22.80 38.17 -40.32
N ASP A 29 22.31 37.80 -41.49
CA ASP A 29 21.00 37.16 -41.68
C ASP A 29 20.96 35.75 -41.05
N GLN A 30 22.05 34.98 -41.15
CA GLN A 30 22.19 33.71 -40.44
C GLN A 30 22.12 33.89 -38.92
N LYS A 31 22.83 34.89 -38.38
CA LYS A 31 22.77 35.20 -36.95
C LYS A 31 21.40 35.71 -36.51
N ALA A 32 20.72 36.51 -37.32
CA ALA A 32 19.36 36.94 -37.04
C ALA A 32 18.38 35.75 -37.01
N SER A 33 18.53 34.78 -37.92
CA SER A 33 17.76 33.53 -37.94
C SER A 33 18.03 32.67 -36.70
N GLU A 34 19.28 32.56 -36.26
CA GLU A 34 19.64 31.85 -35.03
C GLU A 34 19.05 32.51 -33.79
N ILE A 35 19.10 33.85 -33.69
CA ILE A 35 18.49 34.60 -32.60
C ILE A 35 16.98 34.35 -32.56
N ALA A 36 16.28 34.43 -33.70
CA ALA A 36 14.84 34.17 -33.76
C ALA A 36 14.48 32.73 -33.31
N LYS A 37 15.29 31.73 -33.69
CA LYS A 37 15.12 30.34 -33.22
C LYS A 37 15.34 30.20 -31.71
N LEU A 38 16.31 30.93 -31.15
CA LEU A 38 16.58 30.93 -29.72
C LEU A 38 15.46 31.63 -28.93
N GLU A 39 14.93 32.73 -29.44
CA GLU A 39 13.77 33.42 -28.85
C GLU A 39 12.52 32.55 -28.85
N GLN A 40 12.26 31.83 -29.95
CA GLN A 40 11.16 30.88 -30.03
C GLN A 40 11.31 29.74 -29.02
N LYS A 41 12.51 29.17 -28.89
CA LYS A 41 12.80 28.14 -27.87
C LYS A 41 12.65 28.68 -26.45
N ALA A 42 13.09 29.90 -26.19
CA ALA A 42 12.94 30.55 -24.88
C ALA A 42 11.45 30.77 -24.54
N SER A 43 10.64 31.20 -25.51
CA SER A 43 9.18 31.33 -25.36
C SER A 43 8.52 29.98 -25.06
N ASP A 44 8.88 28.91 -25.78
CA ASP A 44 8.34 27.57 -25.55
C ASP A 44 8.69 27.02 -24.16
N ILE A 45 9.94 27.23 -23.73
CA ILE A 45 10.40 26.83 -22.39
C ILE A 45 9.69 27.65 -21.31
N SER A 46 9.52 28.95 -21.51
CA SER A 46 8.76 29.82 -20.61
C SER A 46 7.29 29.37 -20.49
N GLY A 47 6.65 29.01 -21.60
CA GLY A 47 5.30 28.44 -21.63
C GLY A 47 5.20 27.11 -20.88
N LYS A 48 6.17 26.21 -21.07
CA LYS A 48 6.25 24.95 -20.31
C LYS A 48 6.48 25.18 -18.82
N LEU A 49 7.35 26.09 -18.44
CA LEU A 49 7.60 26.47 -17.04
C LEU A 49 6.35 27.06 -16.39
N THR A 50 5.58 27.86 -17.12
CA THR A 50 4.32 28.43 -16.63
C THR A 50 3.28 27.33 -16.38
N ARG A 51 3.16 26.36 -17.29
CA ARG A 51 2.30 25.18 -17.11
C ARG A 51 2.73 24.32 -15.93
N ILE A 52 4.04 24.07 -15.77
CA ILE A 52 4.58 23.32 -14.64
C ILE A 52 4.32 24.05 -13.32
N LYS A 53 4.51 25.37 -13.26
CA LYS A 53 4.17 26.18 -12.08
C LYS A 53 2.67 26.14 -11.77
N GLN A 54 1.83 26.13 -12.80
CA GLN A 54 0.38 26.01 -12.64
C GLN A 54 0.00 24.62 -12.11
N ASP A 55 0.60 23.54 -12.63
CA ASP A 55 0.41 22.17 -12.15
C ASP A 55 0.98 21.94 -10.73
N ILE A 56 2.04 22.65 -10.34
CA ILE A 56 2.59 22.60 -8.96
C ILE A 56 1.64 23.28 -7.97
N ASN A 57 0.97 24.37 -8.38
CA ASN A 57 0.07 25.14 -7.53
C ASN A 57 -1.37 24.58 -7.50
N ASP A 58 -1.71 23.65 -8.38
CA ASP A 58 -3.04 23.05 -8.45
C ASP A 58 -3.18 21.91 -7.41
N THR A 59 -3.62 22.27 -6.20
CA THR A 59 -3.75 21.35 -5.04
C THR A 59 -4.84 20.29 -5.18
N THR A 60 -5.60 20.30 -6.28
CA THR A 60 -6.71 19.36 -6.54
C THR A 60 -6.32 18.16 -7.42
N LYS A 61 -5.17 18.19 -8.10
CA LYS A 61 -4.68 17.03 -8.84
C LYS A 61 -3.92 16.10 -7.88
N GLN A 62 -4.52 14.94 -7.57
CA GLN A 62 -3.84 13.85 -6.90
C GLN A 62 -2.52 13.55 -7.62
N ARG A 63 -1.39 13.70 -6.92
CA ARG A 63 -0.10 13.18 -7.36
C ARG A 63 -0.28 11.69 -7.62
N VAL A 64 -0.25 11.29 -8.89
CA VAL A 64 -0.35 9.89 -9.31
C VAL A 64 0.77 9.13 -8.62
N LYS A 65 0.40 8.30 -7.63
CA LYS A 65 1.32 7.36 -6.99
C LYS A 65 1.89 6.47 -8.09
N PHE A 66 3.21 6.36 -8.12
CA PHE A 66 3.95 5.54 -9.06
C PHE A 66 3.55 4.07 -8.87
N ASP A 67 2.66 3.59 -9.73
CA ASP A 67 2.13 2.24 -9.65
C ASP A 67 3.07 1.28 -10.41
N GLY A 68 3.41 0.15 -9.79
CA GLY A 68 4.50 -0.75 -10.20
C GLY A 68 4.42 -1.33 -11.63
N LYS A 69 3.31 -1.09 -12.35
CA LYS A 69 3.11 -1.50 -13.75
C LYS A 69 3.80 -0.58 -14.77
N LEU A 70 4.16 0.65 -14.41
CA LEU A 70 4.83 1.61 -15.32
C LEU A 70 6.36 1.66 -15.13
N ALA A 71 6.88 1.03 -14.07
CA ALA A 71 8.32 0.96 -13.78
C ALA A 71 9.16 0.34 -14.90
N PRO A 72 8.73 -0.74 -15.60
CA PRO A 72 9.52 -1.33 -16.70
C PRO A 72 9.65 -0.39 -17.90
N THR A 73 8.61 0.40 -18.19
CA THR A 73 8.58 1.34 -19.32
C THR A 73 9.45 2.56 -19.03
N ALA A 74 9.36 3.12 -17.82
CA ALA A 74 10.22 4.22 -17.38
C ALA A 74 11.70 3.80 -17.32
N TYR A 75 11.98 2.58 -16.87
CA TYR A 75 13.33 2.00 -16.88
C TYR A 75 13.88 1.82 -18.31
N ARG A 76 13.05 1.35 -19.26
CA ARG A 76 13.42 1.24 -20.68
C ARG A 76 13.74 2.60 -21.31
N VAL A 77 12.91 3.62 -21.05
CA VAL A 77 13.14 4.99 -21.54
C VAL A 77 14.42 5.56 -20.96
N SER A 78 14.69 5.33 -19.67
CA SER A 78 15.95 5.72 -19.03
C SER A 78 17.16 4.99 -19.63
N GLN A 79 17.05 3.70 -19.98
CA GLN A 79 18.15 2.97 -20.62
C GLN A 79 18.45 3.46 -22.04
N VAL A 80 17.42 3.84 -22.81
CA VAL A 80 17.62 4.43 -24.15
C VAL A 80 18.32 5.78 -24.04
N ALA A 81 17.89 6.64 -23.10
CA ALA A 81 18.54 7.93 -22.87
C ALA A 81 20.00 7.79 -22.40
N VAL A 82 20.30 6.80 -21.53
CA VAL A 82 21.68 6.51 -21.11
C VAL A 82 22.54 6.01 -22.28
N LYS A 83 21.95 5.26 -23.22
CA LYS A 83 22.66 4.81 -24.42
C LYS A 83 22.96 5.98 -25.36
N GLU A 84 21.99 6.84 -25.63
CA GLU A 84 22.18 8.05 -26.46
C GLU A 84 23.26 8.97 -25.89
N LEU A 85 23.30 9.16 -24.57
CA LEU A 85 24.35 9.94 -23.91
C LEU A 85 25.73 9.29 -24.03
N LYS A 86 25.83 7.95 -23.99
CA LYS A 86 27.09 7.25 -24.21
C LYS A 86 27.58 7.39 -25.66
N ASP A 87 26.67 7.33 -26.62
CA ASP A 87 26.99 7.50 -28.03
C ASP A 87 27.48 8.94 -28.32
N GLN A 88 26.86 9.95 -27.68
CA GLN A 88 27.32 11.35 -27.76
C GLN A 88 28.71 11.57 -27.13
N ILE A 89 29.00 10.91 -26.00
CA ILE A 89 30.33 10.99 -25.38
C ILE A 89 31.39 10.37 -26.31
N ALA A 90 31.08 9.24 -26.95
CA ALA A 90 32.00 8.61 -27.90
C ALA A 90 32.27 9.49 -29.13
N GLU A 91 31.27 10.19 -29.66
CA GLU A 91 31.44 11.16 -30.75
C GLU A 91 32.34 12.34 -30.33
N LEU A 92 32.14 12.88 -29.13
CA LEU A 92 32.96 13.96 -28.60
C LEU A 92 34.41 13.53 -28.34
N GLU A 93 34.65 12.30 -27.89
CA GLU A 93 36.00 11.74 -27.73
C GLU A 93 36.73 11.60 -29.08
N ILE A 94 36.03 11.18 -30.14
CA ILE A 94 36.58 11.11 -31.50
C ILE A 94 36.92 12.51 -32.03
N GLU A 95 36.06 13.50 -31.79
CA GLU A 95 36.28 14.88 -32.22
C GLU A 95 37.45 15.54 -31.47
N LEU A 96 37.57 15.29 -30.17
CA LEU A 96 38.71 15.73 -29.35
C LEU A 96 40.03 15.09 -29.85
N GLY A 97 39.99 13.81 -30.24
CA GLY A 97 41.11 13.12 -30.87
C GLY A 97 41.57 13.78 -32.17
N LYS A 98 40.62 14.17 -33.05
CA LYS A 98 40.92 14.89 -34.29
C LYS A 98 41.54 16.26 -34.03
N LYS A 99 41.00 17.01 -33.06
CA LYS A 99 41.52 18.34 -32.68
C LYS A 99 42.93 18.29 -32.10
N ASN A 100 43.27 17.24 -31.36
CA ASN A 100 44.63 17.03 -30.87
C ASN A 100 45.63 16.71 -32.00
N LEU A 101 45.22 15.93 -33.01
CA LEU A 101 46.05 15.68 -34.19
C LEU A 101 46.30 16.95 -35.03
N GLU A 102 45.30 17.81 -35.17
CA GLU A 102 45.44 19.12 -35.83
C GLU A 102 46.42 20.02 -35.06
N LYS A 103 46.34 20.05 -33.72
CA LYS A 103 47.26 20.80 -32.87
C LYS A 103 48.71 20.31 -33.02
N ASP A 104 48.93 19.00 -33.10
CA ASP A 104 50.27 18.42 -33.26
C ASP A 104 50.84 18.63 -34.68
N ALA A 105 49.98 18.78 -35.70
CA ALA A 105 50.40 19.20 -37.03
C ALA A 105 50.91 20.65 -37.03
N VAL A 106 50.14 21.57 -36.43
CA VAL A 106 50.52 22.99 -36.30
C VAL A 106 51.79 23.15 -35.45
N ALA A 107 51.96 22.37 -34.39
CA ALA A 107 53.17 22.39 -33.57
C ALA A 107 54.44 21.97 -34.36
N ARG A 108 54.31 21.02 -35.28
CA ARG A 108 55.40 20.59 -36.17
C ARG A 108 55.76 21.65 -37.22
N GLU A 109 54.77 22.35 -37.77
CA GLU A 109 54.99 23.47 -38.69
C GLU A 109 55.72 24.63 -37.99
N VAL A 110 55.33 24.97 -36.76
CA VAL A 110 56.00 25.99 -35.94
C VAL A 110 57.46 25.60 -35.62
N ALA A 111 57.74 24.31 -35.38
CA ALA A 111 59.10 23.81 -35.19
C ALA A 111 59.96 23.89 -36.47
N TYR A 112 59.35 23.62 -37.63
CA TYR A 112 60.00 23.77 -38.94
C TYR A 112 60.40 25.22 -39.22
N PHE A 113 59.50 26.19 -38.99
CA PHE A 113 59.80 27.62 -39.18
C PHE A 113 60.89 28.16 -38.25
N LYS A 114 61.03 27.62 -37.03
CA LYS A 114 62.13 28.00 -36.12
C LYS A 114 63.51 27.54 -36.59
N SER A 115 63.58 26.50 -37.42
CA SER A 115 64.85 25.95 -37.93
C SER A 115 65.45 26.79 -39.09
N LEU A 116 64.63 27.58 -39.79
CA LEU A 116 65.02 28.37 -40.96
C LEU A 116 65.71 29.72 -40.63
N LEU A 117 65.83 30.11 -39.36
CA LEU A 117 66.27 31.45 -38.93
C LEU A 117 67.70 31.52 -38.34
N ASN A 118 68.50 30.46 -38.40
CA ASN A 118 69.88 30.46 -37.88
C ASN A 118 70.94 30.40 -38.99
N PHE A 119 71.50 31.56 -39.39
CA PHE A 119 72.73 31.65 -40.19
C PHE A 119 73.85 32.39 -39.41
N PRO A 120 75.11 31.89 -39.43
CA PRO A 120 76.23 32.49 -38.70
C PRO A 120 77.07 33.41 -39.60
N ALA A 121 77.53 34.54 -39.07
CA ALA A 121 78.50 35.40 -39.74
C ALA A 121 79.51 35.97 -38.73
N LYS A 122 80.80 35.64 -38.84
CA LYS A 122 81.95 36.54 -38.56
C LYS A 122 83.18 36.14 -39.38
N LEU A 123 83.65 37.08 -40.20
CA LEU A 123 84.87 37.07 -41.02
C LEU A 123 86.01 37.81 -40.30
N ARG A 124 87.25 37.40 -40.63
CA ARG A 124 88.54 37.90 -40.15
C ARG A 124 88.91 39.28 -40.75
N THR A 125 89.82 40.00 -40.09
CA THR A 125 90.48 41.23 -40.57
C THR A 125 92.00 41.06 -40.60
N ASP A 126 92.65 41.40 -41.72
CA ASP A 126 94.11 41.43 -41.89
C ASP A 126 94.59 42.76 -42.52
N LYS A 127 95.57 43.39 -41.85
CA LYS A 127 96.82 44.10 -42.29
C LYS A 127 96.90 45.07 -43.49
N SER A 128 97.60 46.20 -43.27
CA SER A 128 98.79 46.71 -44.04
C SER A 128 99.15 48.16 -43.62
N SER A 129 100.29 48.44 -42.98
CA SER A 129 101.65 48.79 -43.46
C SER A 129 101.78 50.07 -44.32
N LYS A 130 102.42 51.12 -43.78
CA LYS A 130 102.85 52.37 -44.44
C LYS A 130 104.36 52.33 -44.73
N PHE A 131 104.80 52.92 -45.84
CA PHE A 131 106.20 53.12 -46.24
C PHE A 131 106.57 54.62 -46.23
N ASN A 132 107.86 54.91 -46.03
CA ASN A 132 108.47 56.21 -45.71
C ASN A 132 109.10 56.94 -46.94
N PRO A 133 109.53 58.22 -46.81
CA PRO A 133 109.54 59.23 -47.88
C PRO A 133 110.92 59.50 -48.52
N THR A 134 110.95 60.20 -49.65
CA THR A 134 112.15 60.92 -50.14
C THR A 134 111.82 62.31 -50.67
N LYS A 135 112.62 63.29 -50.21
CA LYS A 135 112.71 64.73 -50.56
C LYS A 135 111.51 65.61 -50.17
N THR A 136 111.82 66.62 -49.35
CA THR A 136 110.88 67.56 -48.75
C THR A 136 110.28 68.51 -49.78
N ILE A 137 108.95 68.63 -49.76
CA ILE A 137 108.16 69.54 -50.60
C ILE A 137 108.67 70.99 -50.51
N GLU A 138 109.16 71.38 -49.33
CA GLU A 138 109.71 72.72 -49.06
C GLU A 138 110.94 73.04 -49.93
N ASP A 139 111.81 72.06 -50.22
CA ASP A 139 112.99 72.26 -51.07
C ASP A 139 112.62 72.45 -52.55
N LEU A 140 111.55 71.77 -53.00
CA LEU A 140 111.02 71.92 -54.35
C LEU A 140 110.28 73.25 -54.53
N LEU A 141 109.55 73.70 -53.51
CA LEU A 141 108.86 75.00 -53.52
C LEU A 141 109.84 76.18 -53.56
N ALA A 142 110.96 76.10 -52.84
CA ALA A 142 112.00 77.12 -52.88
C ALA A 142 112.65 77.25 -54.27
N MET A 143 112.95 76.11 -54.93
CA MET A 143 113.49 76.10 -56.30
C MET A 143 112.48 76.65 -57.33
N LEU A 144 111.21 76.31 -57.21
CA LEU A 144 110.16 76.80 -58.13
C LEU A 144 109.89 78.30 -57.97
N ALA A 145 110.00 78.84 -56.76
CA ALA A 145 109.87 80.28 -56.50
C ALA A 145 111.03 81.09 -57.11
N ASP A 146 112.28 80.62 -56.97
CA ASP A 146 113.45 81.29 -57.58
C ASP A 146 113.37 81.24 -59.12
N LEU A 147 112.99 80.10 -59.70
CA LEU A 147 112.79 79.96 -61.15
C LEU A 147 111.64 80.82 -61.71
N SER A 148 110.57 81.03 -60.93
CA SER A 148 109.44 81.88 -61.34
C SER A 148 109.81 83.37 -61.36
N SER A 149 110.79 83.79 -60.55
CA SER A 149 111.20 85.20 -60.47
C SER A 149 112.17 85.62 -61.59
N ARG A 150 112.83 84.66 -62.26
CA ARG A 150 113.87 84.90 -63.28
C ARG A 150 113.42 84.71 -64.72
N ASN A 151 112.23 84.13 -64.96
CA ASN A 151 111.72 83.87 -66.31
C ASN A 151 110.65 84.89 -66.72
N THR A 152 110.78 85.44 -67.93
CA THR A 152 109.86 86.46 -68.48
C THR A 152 108.81 85.91 -69.45
N ASP A 153 108.74 84.58 -69.64
CA ASP A 153 107.70 83.93 -70.46
C ASP A 153 106.46 83.56 -69.60
N PRO A 154 105.28 84.16 -69.85
CA PRO A 154 104.04 83.89 -69.09
C PRO A 154 103.65 82.41 -69.01
N LEU A 155 103.99 81.60 -70.03
CA LEU A 155 103.62 80.19 -70.07
C LEU A 155 104.45 79.35 -69.09
N VAL A 156 105.73 79.71 -68.93
CA VAL A 156 106.65 79.08 -67.97
C VAL A 156 106.29 79.49 -66.55
N VAL A 157 105.93 80.76 -66.33
CA VAL A 157 105.48 81.25 -65.01
C VAL A 157 104.22 80.54 -64.55
N ASN A 158 103.21 80.37 -65.42
CA ASN A 158 102.00 79.64 -65.07
C ASN A 158 102.29 78.16 -64.74
N ARG A 159 103.20 77.50 -65.47
CA ARG A 159 103.63 76.12 -65.16
C ARG A 159 104.32 76.01 -63.79
N LEU A 160 105.17 76.98 -63.46
CA LEU A 160 105.86 77.02 -62.16
C LEU A 160 104.88 77.32 -61.01
N LEU A 161 103.89 78.18 -61.21
CA LEU A 161 102.82 78.47 -60.22
C LEU A 161 101.88 77.29 -60.01
N ALA A 162 101.44 76.62 -61.08
CA ALA A 162 100.63 75.41 -60.99
C ALA A 162 101.36 74.30 -60.24
N ALA A 163 102.64 74.05 -60.58
CA ALA A 163 103.46 73.07 -59.87
C ALA A 163 103.67 73.43 -58.39
N SER A 164 103.84 74.72 -58.08
CA SER A 164 103.95 75.22 -56.70
C SER A 164 102.67 74.97 -55.89
N TYR A 165 101.50 75.29 -56.43
CA TYR A 165 100.23 75.07 -55.74
C TYR A 165 99.87 73.59 -55.58
N ILE A 166 100.23 72.74 -56.56
CA ILE A 166 100.06 71.28 -56.46
C ILE A 166 100.98 70.72 -55.37
N LEU A 167 102.23 71.17 -55.31
CA LEU A 167 103.17 70.77 -54.26
C LEU A 167 102.74 71.27 -52.87
N GLN A 168 102.10 72.44 -52.77
CA GLN A 168 101.47 72.95 -51.54
C GLN A 168 100.15 72.27 -51.18
N ASN A 169 99.71 71.27 -51.96
CA ASN A 169 98.43 70.58 -51.80
C ASN A 169 97.21 71.53 -51.84
N ASN A 170 97.37 72.71 -52.44
CA ASN A 170 96.33 73.71 -52.60
C ASN A 170 95.72 73.61 -54.00
N LEU A 171 94.98 72.52 -54.21
CA LEU A 171 94.39 72.18 -55.50
C LEU A 171 93.41 73.24 -56.04
N LYS A 172 92.76 74.01 -55.15
CA LYS A 172 91.91 75.14 -55.54
C LYS A 172 92.71 76.31 -56.10
N ALA A 173 93.88 76.63 -55.52
CA ALA A 173 94.73 77.70 -56.03
C ALA A 173 95.51 77.29 -57.31
N ALA A 174 95.78 75.98 -57.47
CA ALA A 174 96.39 75.42 -58.69
C ALA A 174 95.48 75.49 -59.91
N GLU A 175 94.16 75.55 -59.70
CA GLU A 175 93.13 75.48 -60.73
C GLU A 175 93.25 76.59 -61.80
N GLU A 176 93.43 77.84 -61.36
CA GLU A 176 93.48 79.02 -62.23
C GLU A 176 94.74 79.06 -63.13
N PRO A 177 95.96 78.85 -62.59
CA PRO A 177 97.16 78.72 -63.41
C PRO A 177 97.14 77.49 -64.33
N MET A 178 96.57 76.35 -63.88
CA MET A 178 96.41 75.16 -64.74
C MET A 178 95.43 75.41 -65.88
N ARG A 179 94.28 76.04 -65.61
CA ARG A 179 93.31 76.43 -66.67
C ARG A 179 93.97 77.29 -67.74
N LYS A 180 94.75 78.31 -67.33
CA LYS A 180 95.47 79.20 -68.27
C LYS A 180 96.53 78.46 -69.12
N ILE A 181 97.22 77.47 -68.56
CA ILE A 181 98.13 76.60 -69.33
C ILE A 181 97.35 75.76 -70.34
N LEU A 182 96.22 75.18 -69.90
CA LEU A 182 95.42 74.25 -70.70
C LEU A 182 94.64 74.96 -71.82
N GLU A 183 94.18 76.19 -71.60
CA GLU A 183 93.58 77.06 -72.63
C GLU A 183 94.59 77.45 -73.73
N LEU A 184 95.88 77.62 -73.39
CA LEU A 184 96.94 77.93 -74.35
C LEU A 184 97.47 76.69 -75.12
N ILE A 185 97.24 75.48 -74.61
CA ILE A 185 97.67 74.21 -75.23
C ILE A 185 96.52 73.56 -76.03
N GLY A 186 95.28 74.06 -75.91
CA GLY A 186 94.13 73.59 -76.69
C GLY A 186 93.48 72.30 -76.21
N GLU A 187 93.74 71.87 -74.96
CA GLU A 187 93.18 70.66 -74.35
C GLU A 187 92.27 71.04 -73.16
N SER A 188 91.02 71.40 -73.46
CA SER A 188 90.05 71.91 -72.48
C SER A 188 89.31 70.84 -71.65
N SER A 189 89.64 69.56 -71.78
CA SER A 189 88.91 68.48 -71.08
C SER A 189 89.83 67.33 -70.66
N LEU A 190 90.16 67.26 -69.36
CA LEU A 190 90.87 66.12 -68.77
C LEU A 190 90.19 65.64 -67.45
N PRO A 191 90.23 64.32 -67.12
CA PRO A 191 89.46 63.61 -66.08
C PRO A 191 89.57 64.08 -64.62
N VAL A 192 90.47 65.03 -64.33
CA VAL A 192 90.77 65.45 -62.96
C VAL A 192 89.61 66.23 -62.35
N PHE A 193 88.89 67.04 -63.15
CA PHE A 193 87.74 67.80 -62.67
C PHE A 193 86.51 66.92 -62.41
N GLU A 194 86.26 65.89 -63.24
CA GLU A 194 85.24 64.86 -62.98
C GLU A 194 85.49 64.14 -61.64
N SER A 195 86.75 63.89 -61.30
CA SER A 195 87.12 63.24 -60.04
C SER A 195 86.85 64.10 -58.79
N ILE A 196 86.78 65.42 -58.94
CA ILE A 196 86.45 66.35 -57.84
C ILE A 196 84.94 66.38 -57.62
N ASP A 197 84.14 66.38 -58.68
CA ASP A 197 82.68 66.35 -58.56
C ASP A 197 82.18 64.99 -58.06
N MET A 198 82.79 63.87 -58.48
CA MET A 198 82.49 62.55 -57.91
C MET A 198 82.76 62.47 -56.40
N ARG A 199 83.79 63.17 -55.89
CA ARG A 199 84.05 63.20 -54.44
C ARG A 199 82.97 63.95 -53.65
N LYS A 200 82.39 65.00 -54.23
CA LYS A 200 81.25 65.69 -53.60
C LYS A 200 80.03 64.78 -53.53
N GLU A 201 79.73 64.09 -54.63
CA GLU A 201 78.60 63.16 -54.68
C GLU A 201 78.77 61.99 -53.70
N ILE A 202 79.98 61.43 -53.57
CA ILE A 202 80.29 60.40 -52.58
C ILE A 202 80.00 60.92 -51.17
N LYS A 203 80.44 62.14 -50.84
CA LYS A 203 80.21 62.72 -49.52
C LYS A 203 78.71 62.93 -49.22
N GLU A 204 77.94 63.41 -50.20
CA GLU A 204 76.49 63.54 -50.06
C GLU A 204 75.79 62.19 -49.84
N ARG A 205 76.25 61.14 -50.53
CA ARG A 205 75.75 59.77 -50.32
C ARG A 205 76.17 59.20 -48.96
N GLU A 206 77.36 59.51 -48.47
CA GLU A 206 77.80 59.14 -47.13
C GLU A 206 76.90 59.77 -46.06
N ASP A 207 76.61 61.07 -46.16
CA ASP A 207 75.68 61.76 -45.25
C ASP A 207 74.26 61.16 -45.30
N GLN A 208 73.79 60.74 -46.48
CA GLN A 208 72.50 60.03 -46.61
C GLN A 208 72.54 58.64 -45.98
N ILE A 209 73.63 57.89 -46.13
CA ILE A 209 73.81 56.58 -45.49
C ILE A 209 73.81 56.74 -43.96
N GLU A 210 74.44 57.78 -43.42
CA GLU A 210 74.42 58.04 -41.98
C GLU A 210 73.00 58.35 -41.47
N LYS A 211 72.22 59.14 -42.21
CA LYS A 211 70.80 59.39 -41.88
C LYS A 211 69.98 58.09 -41.88
N LEU A 212 70.12 57.27 -42.92
CA LEU A 212 69.41 55.99 -43.01
C LEU A 212 69.82 55.00 -41.89
N ARG A 213 71.09 55.01 -41.49
CA ARG A 213 71.57 54.23 -40.34
C ARG A 213 70.94 54.70 -39.03
N HIS A 214 70.80 56.00 -38.84
CA HIS A 214 70.10 56.57 -37.69
C HIS A 214 68.63 56.16 -37.67
N ASP A 215 67.92 56.31 -38.80
CA ASP A 215 66.51 55.95 -38.91
C ASP A 215 66.28 54.44 -38.68
N LEU A 216 67.16 53.59 -39.20
CA LEU A 216 67.13 52.15 -38.93
C LEU A 216 67.31 51.83 -37.44
N ALA A 217 68.23 52.52 -36.75
CA ALA A 217 68.42 52.33 -35.32
C ALA A 217 67.18 52.76 -34.51
N VAL A 218 66.52 53.86 -34.90
CA VAL A 218 65.26 54.31 -34.28
C VAL A 218 64.14 53.29 -34.51
N LEU A 219 64.00 52.77 -35.74
CA LEU A 219 62.99 51.76 -36.06
C LEU A 219 63.22 50.45 -35.31
N GLN A 220 64.48 49.99 -35.19
CA GLN A 220 64.83 48.82 -34.38
C GLN A 220 64.44 49.02 -32.91
N ALA A 221 64.77 50.18 -32.32
CA ALA A 221 64.38 50.49 -30.95
C ALA A 221 62.85 50.53 -30.75
N GLN A 222 62.10 51.05 -31.73
CA GLN A 222 60.64 51.03 -31.70
C GLN A 222 60.08 49.60 -31.83
N GLN A 223 60.66 48.78 -32.69
CA GLN A 223 60.26 47.38 -32.87
C GLN A 223 60.55 46.54 -31.61
N ASP A 224 61.70 46.76 -30.97
CA ASP A 224 62.05 46.10 -29.70
C ASP A 224 61.07 46.49 -28.60
N LYS A 225 60.72 47.78 -28.51
CA LYS A 225 59.72 48.26 -27.55
C LYS A 225 58.35 47.64 -27.79
N LEU A 226 57.87 47.61 -29.04
CA LEU A 226 56.59 46.97 -29.38
C LEU A 226 56.61 45.46 -29.11
N SER A 227 57.73 44.78 -29.36
CA SER A 227 57.89 43.36 -29.07
C SER A 227 57.86 43.09 -27.57
N GLN A 228 58.48 43.96 -26.77
CA GLN A 228 58.42 43.88 -25.31
C GLN A 228 56.99 44.10 -24.80
N GLU A 229 56.30 45.15 -25.25
CA GLU A 229 54.90 45.41 -24.91
C GLU A 229 53.98 44.25 -25.29
N HIS A 230 54.20 43.64 -26.46
CA HIS A 230 53.45 42.47 -26.92
C HIS A 230 53.70 41.26 -26.01
N ASN A 231 54.96 40.98 -25.67
CA ASN A 231 55.32 39.90 -24.75
C ASN A 231 54.73 40.09 -23.35
N ASP A 232 54.70 41.33 -22.85
CA ASP A 232 54.11 41.63 -21.54
C ASP A 232 52.58 41.44 -21.56
N ARG A 233 51.91 41.85 -22.65
CA ARG A 233 50.47 41.55 -22.84
C ARG A 233 50.19 40.06 -22.93
N LEU A 234 51.03 39.29 -23.63
CA LEU A 234 50.88 37.83 -23.70
C LEU A 234 51.00 37.18 -22.32
N LYS A 235 51.95 37.62 -21.50
CA LYS A 235 52.07 37.16 -20.11
C LYS A 235 50.85 37.52 -19.27
N GLN A 236 50.31 38.72 -19.43
CA GLN A 236 49.06 39.12 -18.75
C GLN A 236 47.90 38.22 -19.16
N TYR A 237 47.71 37.97 -20.46
CA TYR A 237 46.65 37.06 -20.92
C TYR A 237 46.83 35.62 -20.42
N GLN A 238 48.07 35.14 -20.32
CA GLN A 238 48.35 33.82 -19.72
C GLN A 238 47.96 33.77 -18.25
N LEU A 239 48.36 34.78 -17.46
CA LEU A 239 48.00 34.87 -16.03
C LEU A 239 46.48 35.01 -15.83
N ASP A 240 45.79 35.79 -16.66
CA ASP A 240 44.35 35.94 -16.60
C ASP A 240 43.63 34.65 -17.00
N ALA A 241 44.15 33.91 -17.99
CA ALA A 241 43.64 32.60 -18.37
C ALA A 241 43.80 31.58 -17.23
N GLU A 242 44.96 31.54 -16.58
CA GLU A 242 45.22 30.68 -15.41
C GLU A 242 44.27 31.01 -14.25
N ARG A 243 44.15 32.30 -13.88
CA ARG A 243 43.20 32.75 -12.85
C ARG A 243 41.75 32.40 -13.18
N ASN A 244 41.36 32.52 -14.45
CA ASN A 244 40.01 32.13 -14.86
C ASN A 244 39.83 30.62 -14.78
N GLN A 245 40.82 29.81 -15.18
CA GLN A 245 40.76 28.35 -15.01
C GLN A 245 40.61 27.94 -13.54
N GLU A 246 41.33 28.59 -12.63
CA GLU A 246 41.18 28.35 -11.18
C GLU A 246 39.77 28.68 -10.70
N LYS A 247 39.24 29.86 -11.08
CA LYS A 247 37.85 30.23 -10.75
C LYS A 247 36.83 29.24 -11.32
N TYR A 248 37.03 28.75 -12.53
CA TYR A 248 36.16 27.73 -13.12
C TYR A 248 36.21 26.42 -12.33
N ARG A 249 37.39 25.99 -11.86
CA ARG A 249 37.51 24.80 -11.00
C ARG A 249 36.78 24.99 -9.68
N GLU A 250 36.99 26.12 -9.00
CA GLU A 250 36.27 26.43 -7.75
C GLU A 250 34.75 26.45 -7.95
N LEU A 251 34.29 27.03 -9.06
CA LEU A 251 32.87 27.08 -9.39
C LEU A 251 32.29 25.68 -9.65
N MET A 252 33.04 24.81 -10.34
CA MET A 252 32.66 23.42 -10.54
C MET A 252 32.63 22.65 -9.23
N ASP A 253 33.61 22.83 -8.34
CA ASP A 253 33.62 22.19 -7.01
C ASP A 253 32.43 22.65 -6.15
N LEU A 254 32.08 23.94 -6.20
CA LEU A 254 30.90 24.48 -5.53
C LEU A 254 29.61 23.91 -6.12
N HIS A 255 29.53 23.74 -7.45
CA HIS A 255 28.39 23.11 -8.11
C HIS A 255 28.21 21.67 -7.67
N HIS A 256 29.27 20.86 -7.67
CA HIS A 256 29.22 19.47 -7.19
C HIS A 256 28.82 19.37 -5.72
N LYS A 257 29.33 20.28 -4.86
CA LYS A 257 28.91 20.36 -3.46
C LYS A 257 27.43 20.69 -3.33
N LYS A 258 26.93 21.64 -4.12
CA LYS A 258 25.51 22.01 -4.14
C LYS A 258 24.63 20.85 -4.59
N GLU A 259 24.97 20.17 -5.69
CA GLU A 259 24.23 19.00 -6.17
C GLU A 259 24.20 17.88 -5.13
N LYS A 260 25.33 17.64 -4.43
CA LYS A 260 25.38 16.67 -3.35
C LYS A 260 24.47 17.06 -2.18
N MET A 261 24.46 18.33 -1.78
CA MET A 261 23.56 18.81 -0.73
C MET A 261 22.08 18.73 -1.13
N GLU A 262 21.74 19.02 -2.38
CA GLU A 262 20.38 18.87 -2.90
C GLU A 262 19.95 17.40 -2.94
N ALA A 263 20.85 16.48 -3.34
CA ALA A 263 20.59 15.04 -3.29
C ALA A 263 20.41 14.52 -1.86
N ASP A 264 21.24 14.97 -0.91
CA ASP A 264 21.10 14.61 0.50
C ASP A 264 19.81 15.19 1.11
N ALA A 265 19.41 16.41 0.73
CA ALA A 265 18.13 17.00 1.14
C ALA A 265 16.93 16.21 0.59
N ALA A 266 16.98 15.78 -0.67
CA ALA A 266 15.95 14.92 -1.26
C ALA A 266 15.84 13.57 -0.52
N ARG A 267 16.98 12.95 -0.19
CA ARG A 267 17.01 11.71 0.62
C ARG A 267 16.43 11.91 2.01
N LEU A 268 16.71 13.04 2.67
CA LEU A 268 16.12 13.36 3.97
C LEU A 268 14.60 13.49 3.88
N ALA A 269 14.08 14.15 2.84
CA ALA A 269 12.63 14.25 2.63
C ALA A 269 11.98 12.88 2.38
N GLU A 270 12.63 11.97 1.64
CA GLU A 270 12.16 10.59 1.46
C GLU A 270 12.14 9.82 2.78
N LEU A 271 13.21 9.93 3.58
CA LEU A 271 13.30 9.30 4.90
C LEU A 271 12.23 9.84 5.87
N GLU A 272 11.91 11.12 5.80
CA GLU A 272 10.84 11.74 6.60
C GLU A 272 9.46 11.17 6.23
N ILE A 273 9.19 11.01 4.93
CA ILE A 273 7.95 10.35 4.45
C ILE A 273 7.87 8.91 4.96
N ILE A 274 8.97 8.16 4.93
CA ILE A 274 9.03 6.79 5.44
C ILE A 274 8.79 6.78 6.96
N ALA A 275 9.42 7.68 7.71
CA ALA A 275 9.27 7.80 9.15
C ALA A 275 7.82 8.11 9.55
N ASP A 276 7.15 9.01 8.83
CA ASP A 276 5.74 9.32 9.04
C ASP A 276 4.82 8.15 8.67
N GLY A 277 5.16 7.39 7.63
CA GLY A 277 4.48 6.14 7.29
C GLY A 277 4.55 5.12 8.44
N LEU A 278 5.77 4.88 8.95
CA LEU A 278 6.01 3.97 10.08
C LEU A 278 5.32 4.43 11.36
N ARG A 279 5.29 5.74 11.65
CA ARG A 279 4.56 6.29 12.81
C ARG A 279 3.06 6.00 12.73
N LYS A 280 2.46 6.16 11.55
CA LYS A 280 1.03 5.84 11.32
C LYS A 280 0.75 4.35 11.48
N GLU A 281 1.65 3.50 10.97
CA GLU A 281 1.53 2.05 11.10
C GLU A 281 1.63 1.61 12.57
N ILE A 282 2.60 2.14 13.33
CA ILE A 282 2.74 1.88 14.75
C ILE A 282 1.48 2.31 15.52
N GLU A 283 0.90 3.46 15.18
CA GLU A 283 -0.31 3.94 15.84
C GLU A 283 -1.53 3.04 15.55
N LEU A 284 -1.67 2.58 14.30
CA LEU A 284 -2.71 1.64 13.91
C LEU A 284 -2.54 0.29 14.63
N LEU A 285 -1.31 -0.21 14.75
CA LEU A 285 -1.01 -1.42 15.51
C LEU A 285 -1.31 -1.27 17.01
N LYS A 286 -1.05 -0.10 17.61
CA LYS A 286 -1.43 0.18 19.00
C LYS A 286 -2.95 0.16 19.18
N GLN A 287 -3.69 0.81 18.28
CA GLN A 287 -5.16 0.79 18.30
C GLN A 287 -5.73 -0.63 18.17
N GLN A 288 -5.16 -1.44 17.27
CA GLN A 288 -5.55 -2.84 17.13
C GLN A 288 -5.24 -3.66 18.39
N ARG A 289 -4.07 -3.46 19.00
CA ARG A 289 -3.70 -4.10 20.27
C ARG A 289 -4.68 -3.73 21.37
N ASP A 290 -5.00 -2.45 21.52
CA ASP A 290 -5.89 -1.97 22.59
C ASP A 290 -7.30 -2.52 22.41
N LYS A 291 -7.80 -2.58 21.17
CA LYS A 291 -9.07 -3.23 20.84
C LYS A 291 -9.06 -4.73 21.17
N LEU A 292 -7.98 -5.45 20.86
CA LEU A 292 -7.85 -6.87 21.23
C LEU A 292 -7.79 -7.09 22.75
N ILE A 293 -7.22 -6.14 23.50
CA ILE A 293 -7.22 -6.21 24.97
C ILE A 293 -8.64 -6.02 25.51
N GLU A 294 -9.39 -5.06 24.97
CA GLU A 294 -10.79 -4.80 25.30
C GLU A 294 -11.69 -6.01 24.96
N ASP A 295 -11.62 -6.51 23.73
CA ASP A 295 -12.37 -7.69 23.28
C ASP A 295 -12.07 -8.93 24.14
N ASN A 296 -10.81 -9.13 24.55
CA ASN A 296 -10.43 -10.22 25.44
C ASN A 296 -10.95 -10.02 26.87
N ALA A 297 -10.96 -8.79 27.38
CA ALA A 297 -11.52 -8.48 28.69
C ALA A 297 -13.03 -8.77 28.71
N ASP A 298 -13.75 -8.36 27.67
CA ASP A 298 -15.18 -8.63 27.51
C ASP A 298 -15.47 -10.13 27.39
N ARG A 299 -14.68 -10.86 26.58
CA ARG A 299 -14.83 -12.31 26.46
C ARG A 299 -14.57 -13.02 27.79
N LYS A 300 -13.56 -12.58 28.54
CA LYS A 300 -13.25 -13.13 29.87
C LYS A 300 -14.39 -12.87 30.86
N ASN A 301 -15.00 -11.68 30.82
CA ASN A 301 -16.14 -11.34 31.68
C ASN A 301 -17.37 -12.18 31.33
N LYS A 302 -17.72 -12.32 30.03
CA LYS A 302 -18.81 -13.19 29.58
C LYS A 302 -18.62 -14.63 30.02
N LEU A 303 -17.42 -15.18 29.83
CA LEU A 303 -17.09 -16.54 30.25
C LEU A 303 -17.20 -16.70 31.78
N ARG A 304 -16.78 -15.69 32.53
CA ARG A 304 -16.91 -15.68 34.00
C ARG A 304 -18.38 -15.68 34.43
N ASP A 305 -19.22 -14.90 33.78
CA ASP A 305 -20.66 -14.83 34.08
C ASP A 305 -21.38 -16.13 33.71
N GLU A 306 -21.02 -16.76 32.59
CA GLU A 306 -21.53 -18.08 32.20
C GLU A 306 -21.13 -19.16 33.20
N LEU A 307 -19.85 -19.19 33.60
CA LEU A 307 -19.36 -20.10 34.63
C LEU A 307 -20.06 -19.87 35.97
N GLN A 308 -20.30 -18.62 36.36
CA GLN A 308 -21.02 -18.31 37.60
C GLN A 308 -22.47 -18.81 37.54
N LYS A 309 -23.18 -18.57 36.44
CA LYS A 309 -24.54 -19.11 36.25
C LYS A 309 -24.59 -20.63 36.33
N LEU A 310 -23.60 -21.31 35.73
CA LEU A 310 -23.51 -22.77 35.80
C LEU A 310 -23.26 -23.25 37.25
N ILE A 311 -22.37 -22.58 37.98
CA ILE A 311 -22.12 -22.87 39.40
C ILE A 311 -23.41 -22.69 40.21
N ASP A 312 -24.14 -21.59 40.01
CA ASP A 312 -25.39 -21.31 40.73
C ASP A 312 -26.46 -22.36 40.41
N GLN A 313 -26.56 -22.79 39.15
CA GLN A 313 -27.47 -23.86 38.73
C GLN A 313 -27.10 -25.20 39.39
N MET A 314 -25.82 -25.58 39.37
CA MET A 314 -25.36 -26.81 40.02
C MET A 314 -25.58 -26.78 41.54
N GLN A 315 -25.40 -25.62 42.18
CA GLN A 315 -25.69 -25.45 43.61
C GLN A 315 -27.17 -25.68 43.90
N LYS A 316 -28.06 -25.12 43.07
CA LYS A 316 -29.50 -25.32 43.20
C LYS A 316 -29.89 -26.79 43.00
N GLU A 317 -29.36 -27.46 41.99
CA GLU A 317 -29.59 -28.89 41.76
C GLU A 317 -29.10 -29.76 42.95
N LEU A 318 -27.96 -29.40 43.55
CA LEU A 318 -27.47 -30.06 44.76
C LEU A 318 -28.39 -29.83 45.97
N GLU A 319 -28.96 -28.64 46.13
CA GLU A 319 -29.93 -28.36 47.19
C GLU A 319 -31.23 -29.14 46.99
N ASP A 320 -31.75 -29.18 45.77
CA ASP A 320 -32.95 -29.94 45.41
C ASP A 320 -32.74 -31.44 45.66
N LEU A 321 -31.58 -31.99 45.27
CA LEU A 321 -31.22 -33.38 45.53
C LEU A 321 -31.10 -33.68 47.03
N LYS A 322 -30.50 -32.77 47.82
CA LYS A 322 -30.44 -32.93 49.28
C LYS A 322 -31.84 -32.94 49.89
N ALA A 323 -32.70 -32.01 49.48
CA ALA A 323 -34.08 -31.97 49.95
C ALA A 323 -34.84 -33.26 49.58
N HIS A 324 -34.61 -33.80 48.38
CA HIS A 324 -35.19 -35.06 47.95
C HIS A 324 -34.71 -36.25 48.79
N ILE A 325 -33.41 -36.33 49.08
CA ILE A 325 -32.84 -37.36 49.96
C ILE A 325 -33.46 -37.30 51.35
N ASP A 326 -33.62 -36.10 51.91
CA ASP A 326 -34.22 -35.93 53.24
C ASP A 326 -35.71 -36.29 53.25
N ALA A 327 -36.45 -35.99 52.18
CA ALA A 327 -37.82 -36.44 52.00
C ALA A 327 -37.92 -37.97 51.94
N LEU A 328 -37.05 -38.63 51.17
CA LEU A 328 -36.97 -40.09 51.09
C LEU A 328 -36.62 -40.73 52.44
N ARG A 329 -35.69 -40.12 53.20
CA ARG A 329 -35.34 -40.57 54.56
C ARG A 329 -36.53 -40.51 55.50
N LYS A 330 -37.31 -39.42 55.47
CA LYS A 330 -38.55 -39.29 56.26
C LYS A 330 -39.58 -40.34 55.85
N SER A 331 -39.81 -40.52 54.55
CA SER A 331 -40.72 -41.54 54.04
C SER A 331 -40.31 -42.95 54.47
N ASN A 332 -39.02 -43.29 54.43
CA ASN A 332 -38.53 -44.58 54.90
C ASN A 332 -38.75 -44.78 56.40
N ALA A 333 -38.54 -43.74 57.21
CA ALA A 333 -38.83 -43.78 58.64
C ALA A 333 -40.32 -44.00 58.94
N GLU A 334 -41.21 -43.36 58.16
CA GLU A 334 -42.66 -43.57 58.25
C GLU A 334 -43.05 -45.01 57.88
N ILE A 335 -42.48 -45.56 56.81
CA ILE A 335 -42.72 -46.95 56.38
C ILE A 335 -42.26 -47.94 57.46
N GLU A 336 -41.08 -47.76 58.04
CA GLU A 336 -40.62 -48.63 59.15
C GLU A 336 -41.52 -48.50 60.39
N ASN A 337 -41.99 -47.30 60.72
CA ASN A 337 -42.96 -47.13 61.81
C ASN A 337 -44.29 -47.85 61.52
N GLN A 338 -44.81 -47.75 60.29
CA GLN A 338 -46.01 -48.46 59.87
C GLN A 338 -45.81 -49.97 59.93
N LYS A 339 -44.70 -50.48 59.41
CA LYS A 339 -44.33 -51.90 59.47
C LYS A 339 -44.28 -52.41 60.91
N ASN A 340 -43.63 -51.68 61.82
CA ASN A 340 -43.56 -52.04 63.23
C ASN A 340 -44.95 -52.05 63.88
N SER A 341 -45.79 -51.04 63.59
CA SER A 341 -47.17 -51.00 64.09
C SER A 341 -48.00 -52.18 63.59
N LEU A 342 -47.90 -52.50 62.30
CA LEU A 342 -48.60 -53.64 61.69
C LEU A 342 -48.13 -54.96 62.30
N GLN A 343 -46.83 -55.12 62.48
CA GLN A 343 -46.26 -56.29 63.13
C GLN A 343 -46.78 -56.45 64.56
N GLN A 344 -46.82 -55.37 65.34
CA GLN A 344 -47.38 -55.41 66.70
C GLN A 344 -48.88 -55.74 66.68
N THR A 345 -49.66 -55.19 65.75
CA THR A 345 -51.09 -55.55 65.62
C THR A 345 -51.29 -57.01 65.24
N TYR A 346 -50.40 -57.56 64.41
CA TYR A 346 -50.42 -58.96 64.01
C TYR A 346 -50.08 -59.88 65.18
N GLU A 347 -49.05 -59.55 65.96
CA GLU A 347 -48.68 -60.27 67.19
C GLU A 347 -49.83 -60.25 68.22
N ASN A 348 -50.44 -59.10 68.46
CA ASN A 348 -51.62 -58.98 69.32
C ASN A 348 -52.83 -59.80 68.81
N ALA A 349 -53.01 -59.88 67.48
CA ALA A 349 -54.08 -60.67 66.89
C ALA A 349 -53.80 -62.19 67.03
N LEU A 350 -52.54 -62.61 66.94
CA LEU A 350 -52.13 -63.99 67.22
C LEU A 350 -52.38 -64.37 68.68
N GLU A 351 -52.02 -63.48 69.61
CA GLU A 351 -52.26 -63.69 71.05
C GLU A 351 -53.77 -63.79 71.34
N LYS A 352 -54.58 -62.85 70.86
CA LYS A 352 -56.05 -62.93 70.96
C LYS A 352 -56.60 -64.21 70.36
N ARG A 353 -56.06 -64.67 69.23
CA ARG A 353 -56.47 -65.93 68.62
C ARG A 353 -56.15 -67.11 69.55
N ALA A 354 -54.97 -67.14 70.17
CA ALA A 354 -54.61 -68.17 71.15
C ALA A 354 -55.57 -68.15 72.34
N ASP A 355 -55.84 -66.97 72.92
CA ASP A 355 -56.80 -66.81 74.03
C ASP A 355 -58.21 -67.28 73.65
N THR A 356 -58.67 -66.95 72.45
CA THR A 356 -59.99 -67.42 71.98
C THR A 356 -60.03 -68.93 71.80
N ILE A 357 -58.95 -69.56 71.32
CA ILE A 357 -58.86 -71.02 71.20
C ILE A 357 -58.91 -71.66 72.60
N ASP A 358 -58.15 -71.14 73.56
CA ASP A 358 -58.16 -71.61 74.94
C ASP A 358 -59.52 -71.42 75.61
N GLY A 359 -60.16 -70.26 75.40
CA GLY A 359 -61.53 -69.99 75.86
C GLY A 359 -62.56 -70.93 75.24
N LEU A 360 -62.43 -71.24 73.94
CA LEU A 360 -63.33 -72.15 73.23
C LEU A 360 -63.15 -73.59 73.73
N ASN A 361 -61.92 -74.01 74.03
CA ASN A 361 -61.64 -75.31 74.66
C ASN A 361 -62.27 -75.40 76.06
N LYS A 362 -62.11 -74.38 76.92
CA LYS A 362 -62.77 -74.31 78.23
C LYS A 362 -64.29 -74.36 78.12
N LEU A 363 -64.87 -73.58 77.19
CA LEU A 363 -66.31 -73.57 76.95
C LEU A 363 -66.80 -74.94 76.47
N GLN A 364 -66.01 -75.64 75.65
CA GLN A 364 -66.33 -77.00 75.20
C GLN A 364 -66.33 -77.99 76.38
N GLU A 365 -65.42 -77.86 77.33
CA GLU A 365 -65.40 -78.64 78.59
C GLU A 365 -66.60 -78.29 79.48
N GLU A 366 -66.89 -77.02 79.69
CA GLU A 366 -68.04 -76.55 80.46
C GLU A 366 -69.36 -77.00 79.83
N TYR A 367 -69.50 -76.91 78.51
CA TYR A 367 -70.67 -77.41 77.80
C TYR A 367 -70.84 -78.92 77.99
N ARG A 368 -69.76 -79.71 77.94
CA ARG A 368 -69.82 -81.15 78.25
C ARG A 368 -70.28 -81.39 79.69
N ALA A 369 -69.78 -80.61 80.65
CA ALA A 369 -70.16 -80.70 82.05
C ALA A 369 -71.62 -80.25 82.31
N LEU A 370 -72.05 -79.16 81.68
CA LEU A 370 -73.41 -78.64 81.79
C LEU A 370 -74.40 -79.58 81.11
N ARG A 371 -74.09 -80.10 79.92
CA ARG A 371 -74.89 -81.14 79.27
C ARG A 371 -75.06 -82.35 80.18
N ALA A 372 -73.99 -82.79 80.86
CA ALA A 372 -74.07 -83.87 81.84
C ALA A 372 -74.97 -83.53 83.04
N ARG A 373 -74.91 -82.28 83.56
CA ARG A 373 -75.79 -81.80 84.63
C ARG A 373 -77.24 -81.61 84.18
N PHE A 374 -77.49 -81.09 82.97
CA PHE A 374 -78.81 -80.82 82.43
C PHE A 374 -79.55 -82.12 82.11
N VAL A 375 -78.84 -83.13 81.58
CA VAL A 375 -79.36 -84.50 81.49
C VAL A 375 -79.79 -85.03 82.87
N LYS A 376 -79.06 -84.67 83.93
CA LYS A 376 -79.37 -85.04 85.32
C LYS A 376 -80.47 -84.17 85.97
N LEU A 377 -80.72 -82.96 85.47
CA LEU A 377 -81.73 -82.03 85.99
C LEU A 377 -83.09 -82.24 85.31
N MET A 378 -83.09 -82.50 84.00
CA MET A 378 -84.27 -82.89 83.22
C MET A 378 -84.86 -84.23 83.69
N SER A 379 -84.08 -85.08 84.37
CA SER A 379 -84.59 -86.27 85.04
C SER A 379 -85.34 -85.98 86.36
N GLY A 380 -85.52 -84.71 86.77
CA GLY A 380 -86.02 -84.36 88.11
C GLY A 380 -86.95 -83.16 88.26
N THR A 381 -87.46 -82.53 87.19
CA THR A 381 -88.41 -81.38 87.34
C THR A 381 -89.53 -81.44 86.30
N ASN A 382 -90.76 -81.12 86.75
CA ASN A 382 -92.02 -81.43 86.06
C ASN A 382 -92.87 -80.17 85.74
N GLU A 383 -92.26 -79.00 85.64
CA GLU A 383 -92.97 -77.77 85.24
C GLU A 383 -92.19 -77.03 84.14
N ASP A 384 -92.92 -76.70 83.08
CA ASP A 384 -92.42 -76.21 81.81
C ASP A 384 -92.46 -74.66 81.78
N PRO A 385 -91.33 -73.95 81.58
CA PRO A 385 -91.30 -72.49 81.43
C PRO A 385 -92.10 -71.95 80.21
N PHE A 386 -92.62 -72.81 79.34
CA PHE A 386 -93.52 -72.43 78.24
C PHE A 386 -94.97 -72.10 78.65
N GLU A 387 -95.36 -72.20 79.93
CA GLU A 387 -96.71 -71.81 80.40
C GLU A 387 -96.86 -70.31 80.81
N ASN A 388 -95.81 -69.49 80.70
CA ASN A 388 -95.86 -68.06 81.05
C ASN A 388 -96.36 -67.17 79.89
N GLN A 389 -97.60 -66.68 80.00
CA GLN A 389 -98.29 -65.93 78.93
C GLN A 389 -97.52 -64.72 78.37
N ARG A 390 -96.76 -63.98 79.20
CA ARG A 390 -95.97 -62.82 78.73
C ARG A 390 -94.77 -63.23 77.87
N PHE A 391 -94.24 -64.43 78.10
CA PHE A 391 -93.16 -65.00 77.30
C PHE A 391 -93.69 -65.52 75.96
N ILE A 392 -94.89 -66.10 75.96
CA ILE A 392 -95.60 -66.57 74.76
C ILE A 392 -95.90 -65.41 73.81
N ASP A 393 -96.42 -64.28 74.31
CA ASP A 393 -96.75 -63.11 73.47
C ASP A 393 -95.51 -62.50 72.79
N PHE A 394 -94.37 -62.49 73.50
CA PHE A 394 -93.10 -61.99 72.98
C PHE A 394 -92.47 -62.95 71.94
N ILE A 395 -92.56 -64.27 72.16
CA ILE A 395 -92.14 -65.29 71.19
C ILE A 395 -93.01 -65.22 69.92
N ASN A 396 -94.34 -65.07 70.07
CA ASN A 396 -95.27 -64.97 68.93
C ASN A 396 -94.98 -63.73 68.07
N GLY A 397 -94.72 -62.57 68.69
CA GLY A 397 -94.32 -61.36 67.95
C GLY A 397 -92.98 -61.49 67.22
N MET A 398 -92.07 -62.34 67.69
CA MET A 398 -90.83 -62.66 66.99
C MET A 398 -91.04 -63.67 65.85
N ILE A 399 -91.92 -64.66 66.03
CA ILE A 399 -92.25 -65.66 65.01
C ILE A 399 -92.97 -65.01 63.82
N GLU A 400 -93.95 -64.14 64.05
CA GLU A 400 -94.67 -63.42 62.97
C GLU A 400 -93.72 -62.60 62.08
N ARG A 401 -92.63 -62.07 62.65
CA ARG A 401 -91.64 -61.28 61.93
C ARG A 401 -90.44 -62.09 61.45
N ASN A 402 -90.42 -63.40 61.70
CA ASN A 402 -89.30 -64.31 61.43
C ASN A 402 -87.98 -63.83 62.06
N TRP A 403 -88.07 -63.21 63.23
CA TRP A 403 -86.93 -62.65 63.94
C TRP A 403 -86.39 -63.65 64.95
N SER A 404 -85.11 -63.97 64.83
CA SER A 404 -84.38 -64.60 65.94
C SER A 404 -83.92 -63.51 66.91
N PHE A 405 -83.66 -63.86 68.16
CA PHE A 405 -83.02 -62.96 69.13
C PHE A 405 -81.70 -62.37 68.61
N ASN A 406 -80.94 -63.15 67.84
CA ASN A 406 -79.73 -62.68 67.16
C ASN A 406 -80.05 -61.65 66.07
N THR A 407 -81.18 -61.78 65.39
CA THR A 407 -81.63 -60.83 64.37
C THR A 407 -81.97 -59.48 65.02
N VAL A 408 -82.71 -59.47 66.13
CA VAL A 408 -83.06 -58.25 66.88
C VAL A 408 -81.81 -57.57 67.43
N ARG A 409 -80.89 -58.34 68.02
CA ARG A 409 -79.61 -57.82 68.54
C ARG A 409 -78.71 -57.27 67.43
N LYS A 410 -78.68 -57.92 66.26
CA LYS A 410 -77.94 -57.42 65.09
C LYS A 410 -78.53 -56.11 64.58
N TYR A 411 -79.85 -55.99 64.50
CA TYR A 411 -80.48 -54.75 64.05
C TYR A 411 -80.25 -53.58 65.01
N LEU A 412 -80.34 -53.80 66.33
CA LEU A 412 -80.02 -52.77 67.32
C LEU A 412 -78.56 -52.31 67.24
N ALA A 413 -77.61 -53.24 67.16
CA ALA A 413 -76.20 -52.91 66.99
C ALA A 413 -75.92 -52.22 65.64
N HIS A 414 -76.69 -52.55 64.59
CA HIS A 414 -76.55 -51.91 63.29
C HIS A 414 -77.10 -50.48 63.29
N ILE A 415 -78.21 -50.23 63.98
CA ILE A 415 -78.77 -48.89 64.19
C ILE A 415 -77.77 -48.01 64.94
N GLU A 416 -77.24 -48.48 66.08
CA GLU A 416 -76.23 -47.74 66.85
C GLU A 416 -74.95 -47.45 66.03
N SER A 417 -74.53 -48.39 65.18
CA SER A 417 -73.39 -48.19 64.28
C SER A 417 -73.66 -47.19 63.16
N ILE A 418 -74.89 -47.14 62.63
CA ILE A 418 -75.28 -46.21 61.58
C ILE A 418 -75.41 -44.80 62.15
N ASP A 419 -76.00 -44.65 63.34
CA ASP A 419 -76.14 -43.36 64.02
C ASP A 419 -74.76 -42.76 64.34
N GLY A 420 -73.82 -43.57 64.84
CA GLY A 420 -72.44 -43.13 65.06
C GLY A 420 -71.69 -42.75 63.76
N LYS A 421 -72.02 -43.36 62.62
CA LYS A 421 -71.46 -42.98 61.31
C LYS A 421 -72.07 -41.69 60.78
N LEU A 422 -73.36 -41.46 61.01
CA LEU A 422 -74.04 -40.22 60.66
C LEU A 422 -73.46 -39.04 61.43
N GLU A 423 -73.27 -39.15 62.75
CA GLU A 423 -72.63 -38.09 63.54
C GLU A 423 -71.20 -37.77 63.07
N GLN A 424 -70.42 -38.79 62.69
CA GLN A 424 -69.07 -38.60 62.15
C GLN A 424 -69.08 -37.93 60.77
N LEU A 425 -70.06 -38.24 59.93
CA LEU A 425 -70.22 -37.62 58.61
C LEU A 425 -70.69 -36.17 58.74
N ASP A 426 -71.63 -35.87 59.64
CA ASP A 426 -72.08 -34.51 59.92
C ASP A 426 -70.94 -33.65 60.49
N ALA A 427 -70.13 -34.20 61.38
CA ALA A 427 -68.94 -33.52 61.89
C ALA A 427 -67.87 -33.27 60.79
N LYS A 428 -67.74 -34.18 59.82
CA LYS A 428 -66.85 -33.98 58.65
C LYS A 428 -67.42 -32.92 57.71
N ILE A 429 -68.70 -32.95 57.41
CA ILE A 429 -69.37 -31.95 56.56
C ILE A 429 -69.22 -30.56 57.18
N ALA A 430 -69.43 -30.42 58.49
CA ALA A 430 -69.22 -29.17 59.22
C ALA A 430 -67.76 -28.65 59.13
N LYS A 431 -66.77 -29.53 59.08
CA LYS A 431 -65.35 -29.15 58.88
C LYS A 431 -65.01 -28.74 57.45
N TYR A 432 -65.64 -29.36 56.45
CA TYR A 432 -65.38 -29.04 55.04
C TYR A 432 -66.13 -27.81 54.53
N GLN A 433 -67.23 -27.42 55.16
CA GLN A 433 -68.01 -26.24 54.78
C GLN A 433 -67.20 -24.92 54.79
N PRO A 434 -66.45 -24.56 55.85
CA PRO A 434 -65.64 -23.34 55.83
C PRO A 434 -64.46 -23.42 54.85
N ILE A 435 -63.89 -24.61 54.64
CA ILE A 435 -62.81 -24.82 53.66
C ILE A 435 -63.34 -24.61 52.23
N LYS A 436 -64.55 -25.11 51.95
CA LYS A 436 -65.21 -24.91 50.65
C LYS A 436 -65.52 -23.43 50.43
N GLU A 437 -66.03 -22.72 51.42
CA GLU A 437 -66.27 -21.26 51.33
C GLU A 437 -64.96 -20.49 51.09
N GLN A 438 -63.87 -20.86 51.78
CA GLN A 438 -62.55 -20.26 51.60
C GLN A 438 -61.98 -20.51 50.20
N LEU A 439 -62.07 -21.74 49.69
CA LEU A 439 -61.65 -22.10 48.34
C LEU A 439 -62.50 -21.40 47.28
N THR A 440 -63.81 -21.29 47.48
CA THR A 440 -64.71 -20.60 46.55
C THR A 440 -64.38 -19.10 46.48
N LYS A 441 -64.04 -18.50 47.62
CA LYS A 441 -63.54 -17.12 47.68
C LYS A 441 -62.19 -16.95 46.98
N GLN A 442 -61.24 -17.85 47.21
CA GLN A 442 -59.94 -17.84 46.52
C GLN A 442 -60.06 -18.02 45.01
N ILE A 443 -60.97 -18.90 44.56
CA ILE A 443 -61.25 -19.09 43.13
C ILE A 443 -61.84 -17.80 42.56
N ALA A 444 -62.83 -17.18 43.22
CA ALA A 444 -63.41 -15.91 42.77
C ALA A 444 -62.37 -14.78 42.68
N ASP A 445 -61.49 -14.66 43.69
CA ASP A 445 -60.40 -13.67 43.71
C ASP A 445 -59.39 -13.93 42.59
N LYS A 446 -59.02 -15.21 42.34
CA LYS A 446 -58.13 -15.60 41.24
C LYS A 446 -58.78 -15.40 39.87
N THR A 447 -60.06 -15.71 39.70
CA THR A 447 -60.79 -15.45 38.45
C THR A 447 -60.90 -13.95 38.16
N ARG A 448 -61.06 -13.12 39.20
CA ARG A 448 -61.01 -11.65 39.06
C ARG A 448 -59.62 -11.18 38.65
N LEU A 449 -58.56 -11.69 39.31
CA LEU A 449 -57.18 -11.38 38.96
C LEU A 449 -56.85 -11.79 37.51
N VAL A 450 -57.31 -12.97 37.07
CA VAL A 450 -57.16 -13.42 35.69
C VAL A 450 -57.86 -12.47 34.73
N LYS A 451 -59.08 -12.03 35.00
CA LYS A 451 -59.77 -11.03 34.17
C LYS A 451 -59.07 -9.67 34.14
N GLU A 452 -58.50 -9.22 35.26
CA GLU A 452 -57.71 -7.99 35.34
C GLU A 452 -56.40 -8.11 34.52
N LEU A 453 -55.72 -9.27 34.61
CA LEU A 453 -54.52 -9.58 33.82
C LEU A 453 -54.83 -9.77 32.34
N GLU A 454 -55.96 -10.38 31.97
CA GLU A 454 -56.45 -10.50 30.59
C GLU A 454 -56.76 -9.10 30.01
N ALA A 455 -57.39 -8.21 30.78
CA ALA A 455 -57.62 -6.83 30.37
C ALA A 455 -56.31 -6.02 30.24
N GLU A 456 -55.32 -6.26 31.10
CA GLU A 456 -53.97 -5.69 30.95
C GLU A 456 -53.22 -6.28 29.74
N LEU A 457 -53.40 -7.57 29.45
CA LEU A 457 -52.87 -8.24 28.26
C LEU A 457 -53.52 -7.68 26.99
N ASP A 458 -54.83 -7.47 26.98
CA ASP A 458 -55.55 -6.89 25.84
C ASP A 458 -55.16 -5.42 25.63
N ALA A 459 -54.99 -4.64 26.71
CA ALA A 459 -54.50 -3.27 26.62
C ALA A 459 -53.05 -3.20 26.12
N ARG A 460 -52.18 -4.13 26.56
CA ARG A 460 -50.81 -4.27 26.04
C ARG A 460 -50.80 -4.79 24.61
N HIS A 461 -51.69 -5.71 24.24
CA HIS A 461 -51.88 -6.19 22.88
C HIS A 461 -52.33 -5.06 21.97
N ILE A 462 -53.20 -4.15 22.37
CA ILE A 462 -53.56 -2.98 21.53
C ILE A 462 -52.37 -2.01 21.39
N SER A 463 -51.48 -1.90 22.38
CA SER A 463 -50.25 -1.09 22.29
C SER A 463 -49.06 -1.77 21.59
N HIS A 464 -49.03 -3.11 21.51
CA HIS A 464 -47.96 -3.90 20.87
C HIS A 464 -48.37 -4.60 19.57
N ALA A 465 -49.68 -4.69 19.25
CA ALA A 465 -50.19 -5.17 17.96
C ALA A 465 -50.01 -4.17 16.82
N GLY A 466 -49.48 -2.97 17.12
CA GLY A 466 -48.90 -2.08 16.12
C GLY A 466 -47.45 -2.41 15.75
N ALA A 467 -46.77 -3.34 16.44
CA ALA A 467 -45.33 -3.55 16.24
C ALA A 467 -44.82 -5.00 16.21
N VAL A 468 -45.48 -6.00 16.79
CA VAL A 468 -45.00 -7.40 16.68
C VAL A 468 -46.18 -8.37 16.70
N ALA A 469 -46.83 -8.54 15.56
CA ALA A 469 -47.71 -9.69 15.29
C ALA A 469 -47.00 -10.60 14.28
N GLU A 470 -46.66 -11.79 14.76
CA GLU A 470 -46.61 -13.03 13.98
C GLU A 470 -45.83 -12.98 12.66
N ALA A 471 -44.51 -13.15 12.75
CA ALA A 471 -43.77 -13.77 11.66
C ALA A 471 -44.32 -15.19 11.49
N GLN A 472 -45.32 -15.32 10.62
CA GLN A 472 -45.66 -16.55 9.94
C GLN A 472 -44.34 -17.22 9.54
N ARG A 473 -44.02 -18.37 10.15
CA ARG A 473 -43.10 -19.31 9.53
C ARG A 473 -43.76 -19.70 8.22
N THR A 474 -43.46 -18.97 7.15
CA THR A 474 -43.81 -19.34 5.79
C THR A 474 -43.38 -20.79 5.60
N GLU A 475 -44.33 -21.68 5.32
CA GLU A 475 -44.06 -23.09 5.03
C GLU A 475 -42.93 -23.18 4.01
N PHE A 476 -41.73 -23.54 4.47
CA PHE A 476 -40.62 -23.79 3.56
C PHE A 476 -40.87 -25.14 2.92
N LYS A 477 -41.08 -25.11 1.60
CA LYS A 477 -41.41 -26.28 0.79
C LYS A 477 -40.12 -26.93 0.33
N TYR A 478 -39.92 -28.18 0.73
CA TYR A 478 -38.81 -29.02 0.28
C TYR A 478 -39.32 -30.39 -0.16
N GLN A 479 -38.52 -31.08 -0.96
CA GLN A 479 -38.74 -32.47 -1.34
C GLN A 479 -37.64 -33.33 -0.72
N ASN A 480 -38.02 -34.50 -0.18
CA ASN A 480 -37.05 -35.44 0.40
C ASN A 480 -36.20 -36.09 -0.69
N GLY A 481 -34.89 -36.15 -0.45
CA GLY A 481 -33.90 -36.69 -1.37
C GLY A 481 -33.11 -35.61 -2.11
N ALA A 482 -31.84 -35.90 -2.42
CA ALA A 482 -31.00 -35.13 -3.33
C ALA A 482 -30.57 -36.06 -4.48
N SER A 483 -31.29 -35.99 -5.61
CA SER A 483 -31.13 -36.99 -6.68
C SER A 483 -29.83 -36.82 -7.47
N HIS A 484 -29.19 -35.66 -7.35
CA HIS A 484 -28.03 -35.27 -8.15
C HIS A 484 -26.74 -35.30 -7.33
N ILE A 485 -26.84 -35.38 -6.00
CA ILE A 485 -25.70 -35.59 -5.11
C ILE A 485 -25.41 -37.10 -5.03
N ASN A 486 -24.48 -37.57 -5.85
CA ASN A 486 -24.03 -38.95 -5.82
C ASN A 486 -22.85 -39.12 -4.85
N ILE A 487 -23.14 -39.47 -3.59
CA ILE A 487 -22.12 -39.96 -2.65
C ILE A 487 -21.86 -41.44 -2.96
N THR A 488 -20.97 -41.69 -3.92
CA THR A 488 -20.52 -43.06 -4.23
C THR A 488 -19.62 -43.57 -3.09
N ALA A 489 -19.64 -44.88 -2.79
CA ALA A 489 -18.79 -45.51 -1.77
C ALA A 489 -17.27 -45.30 -1.95
N ALA A 490 -16.84 -44.80 -3.12
CA ALA A 490 -15.46 -44.41 -3.44
C ALA A 490 -15.09 -42.98 -3.00
N LYS A 491 -16.06 -42.12 -2.65
CA LYS A 491 -15.83 -40.78 -2.06
C LYS A 491 -15.88 -40.89 -0.53
N GLN A 492 -14.89 -41.55 0.07
CA GLN A 492 -14.70 -41.42 1.52
C GLN A 492 -14.08 -40.05 1.80
N PHE A 493 -14.85 -39.18 2.46
CA PHE A 493 -14.32 -37.92 2.96
C PHE A 493 -13.49 -38.22 4.21
N GLU A 494 -12.21 -37.84 4.22
CA GLU A 494 -11.42 -37.78 5.45
C GLU A 494 -12.07 -36.74 6.39
N LEU A 495 -12.81 -37.24 7.39
CA LEU A 495 -13.43 -36.46 8.45
C LEU A 495 -12.75 -36.82 9.77
N GLU A 496 -12.47 -35.81 10.59
CA GLU A 496 -11.95 -36.02 11.94
C GLU A 496 -13.08 -36.49 12.88
N GLU A 497 -12.72 -36.96 14.08
CA GLU A 497 -13.71 -37.30 15.11
C GLU A 497 -14.63 -36.09 15.39
N ASN A 498 -15.94 -36.33 15.41
CA ASN A 498 -16.99 -35.31 15.59
C ASN A 498 -17.09 -34.28 14.46
N GLN A 499 -16.68 -34.59 13.23
CA GLN A 499 -17.01 -33.78 12.05
C GLN A 499 -18.14 -34.39 11.24
N THR A 500 -18.88 -33.52 10.54
CA THR A 500 -19.81 -33.88 9.47
C THR A 500 -19.50 -33.08 8.22
N ALA A 501 -20.02 -33.53 7.08
CA ALA A 501 -19.91 -32.84 5.82
C ALA A 501 -21.31 -32.49 5.30
N ILE A 502 -21.49 -31.24 4.90
CA ILE A 502 -22.69 -30.76 4.22
C ILE A 502 -22.32 -30.46 2.77
N ILE A 503 -23.03 -31.10 1.85
CA ILE A 503 -22.85 -30.94 0.42
C ILE A 503 -24.01 -30.10 -0.11
N LEU A 504 -23.70 -29.06 -0.85
CA LEU A 504 -24.66 -28.18 -1.50
C LEU A 504 -24.45 -28.18 -3.00
N SER A 505 -25.47 -28.52 -3.76
CA SER A 505 -25.43 -28.51 -5.22
C SER A 505 -26.47 -27.55 -5.77
N PHE A 506 -26.07 -26.68 -6.68
CA PHE A 506 -26.96 -25.76 -7.38
C PHE A 506 -27.24 -26.31 -8.77
N LEU A 507 -28.46 -26.81 -8.97
CA LEU A 507 -28.81 -27.55 -10.17
C LEU A 507 -29.26 -26.62 -11.27
N GLU A 508 -30.41 -26.00 -11.07
CA GLU A 508 -31.06 -25.17 -12.07
C GLU A 508 -31.28 -23.79 -11.49
N PHE A 509 -31.01 -22.76 -12.29
CA PHE A 509 -31.40 -21.41 -11.96
C PHE A 509 -32.07 -20.77 -13.17
N THR A 510 -33.01 -19.88 -12.87
CA THR A 510 -33.75 -19.10 -13.85
C THR A 510 -33.53 -17.64 -13.52
N LEU A 511 -33.22 -16.82 -14.51
CA LEU A 511 -33.13 -15.37 -14.39
C LEU A 511 -33.97 -14.71 -15.46
N ASP A 512 -34.55 -13.56 -15.12
CA ASP A 512 -35.24 -12.73 -16.08
C ASP A 512 -34.29 -12.29 -17.20
N LYS A 513 -34.66 -12.58 -18.45
CA LYS A 513 -33.79 -12.40 -19.63
C LYS A 513 -33.31 -10.96 -19.82
N SER A 514 -34.05 -9.98 -19.31
CA SER A 514 -33.72 -8.55 -19.33
C SER A 514 -32.76 -8.11 -18.23
N PHE A 515 -32.55 -8.91 -17.17
CA PHE A 515 -31.84 -8.49 -15.96
C PHE A 515 -30.33 -8.29 -16.16
N LEU A 516 -29.68 -9.19 -16.90
CA LEU A 516 -28.21 -9.19 -17.03
C LEU A 516 -27.67 -8.23 -18.13
N GLY A 517 -28.55 -7.59 -18.91
CA GLY A 517 -28.19 -6.68 -20.02
C GLY A 517 -27.57 -7.38 -21.24
N SER A 518 -27.27 -6.68 -22.33
CA SER A 518 -26.80 -7.28 -23.60
C SER A 518 -25.33 -7.71 -23.64
N GLN A 519 -24.55 -7.43 -22.59
CA GLN A 519 -23.12 -7.72 -22.55
C GLN A 519 -22.83 -9.21 -22.26
N ASN A 520 -21.81 -9.77 -22.92
CA ASN A 520 -21.29 -11.10 -22.60
C ASN A 520 -20.69 -11.11 -21.19
N CYS A 521 -21.21 -11.98 -20.34
CA CYS A 521 -20.75 -12.13 -18.96
C CYS A 521 -20.83 -13.59 -18.50
N LYS A 522 -20.03 -13.90 -17.49
CA LYS A 522 -20.09 -15.18 -16.77
C LYS A 522 -20.73 -15.00 -15.41
N LEU A 523 -21.41 -16.03 -14.93
CA LEU A 523 -22.10 -16.05 -13.64
C LEU A 523 -21.46 -17.11 -12.74
N PHE A 524 -21.44 -16.84 -11.44
CA PHE A 524 -21.08 -17.82 -10.41
C PHE A 524 -21.76 -17.44 -9.09
N LEU A 525 -21.94 -18.42 -8.22
CA LEU A 525 -22.52 -18.24 -6.89
C LEU A 525 -21.42 -18.34 -5.85
N THR A 526 -21.56 -17.56 -4.79
CA THR A 526 -20.74 -17.69 -3.58
C THR A 526 -21.65 -18.02 -2.40
N VAL A 527 -21.22 -18.96 -1.56
CA VAL A 527 -21.96 -19.38 -0.37
C VAL A 527 -21.09 -19.14 0.86
N ASP A 528 -21.62 -18.37 1.81
CA ASP A 528 -21.00 -18.14 3.11
C ASP A 528 -21.69 -19.06 4.14
N PHE A 529 -21.07 -20.21 4.43
CA PHE A 529 -21.66 -21.23 5.30
C PHE A 529 -20.84 -21.40 6.59
N TYR A 530 -21.43 -21.05 7.73
CA TYR A 530 -20.84 -21.25 9.06
C TYR A 530 -19.42 -20.64 9.16
N ASP A 531 -18.53 -21.25 9.93
CA ASP A 531 -17.10 -20.89 10.04
C ASP A 531 -16.24 -21.46 8.88
N CYS A 532 -16.85 -21.96 7.81
CA CYS A 532 -16.11 -22.42 6.64
C CYS A 532 -15.62 -21.23 5.80
N LYS A 533 -14.58 -21.46 5.00
CA LYS A 533 -14.19 -20.50 3.96
C LYS A 533 -15.34 -20.39 2.95
N GLN A 534 -15.56 -19.18 2.44
CA GLN A 534 -16.50 -18.92 1.36
C GLN A 534 -16.15 -19.81 0.17
N GLU A 535 -17.11 -20.64 -0.26
CA GLU A 535 -16.98 -21.50 -1.43
C GLU A 535 -17.73 -20.88 -2.61
N GLN A 536 -17.29 -21.20 -3.82
CA GLN A 536 -17.88 -20.68 -5.05
C GLN A 536 -18.12 -21.77 -6.08
N THR A 537 -19.18 -21.63 -6.87
CA THR A 537 -19.46 -22.53 -7.99
C THR A 537 -18.54 -22.24 -9.18
N ASN A 538 -18.54 -23.14 -10.17
CA ASN A 538 -17.91 -22.86 -11.46
C ASN A 538 -18.54 -21.66 -12.17
N PHE A 539 -17.74 -21.01 -13.02
CA PHE A 539 -18.20 -19.96 -13.90
C PHE A 539 -19.00 -20.55 -15.07
N ILE A 540 -20.23 -20.08 -15.23
CA ILE A 540 -21.11 -20.47 -16.33
C ILE A 540 -21.40 -19.28 -17.24
N ASP A 541 -21.78 -19.52 -18.48
CA ASP A 541 -22.15 -18.46 -19.39
C ASP A 541 -23.57 -17.94 -19.10
N LYS A 542 -23.86 -16.70 -19.50
CA LYS A 542 -25.14 -16.03 -19.24
C LYS A 542 -26.39 -16.83 -19.68
N PHE A 543 -26.25 -17.73 -20.65
CA PHE A 543 -27.36 -18.51 -21.20
C PHE A 543 -27.47 -19.91 -20.62
N ASP A 544 -26.47 -20.34 -19.84
CA ASP A 544 -26.52 -21.61 -19.14
C ASP A 544 -27.53 -21.50 -18.00
N THR A 545 -28.22 -22.59 -17.71
CA THR A 545 -29.22 -22.67 -16.65
C THR A 545 -28.78 -23.52 -15.49
N THR A 546 -27.55 -24.06 -15.51
CA THR A 546 -27.07 -25.00 -14.50
C THR A 546 -25.64 -24.72 -14.07
N PHE A 547 -25.35 -24.84 -12.77
CA PHE A 547 -23.99 -24.70 -12.22
C PHE A 547 -23.26 -26.03 -12.10
N ASN A 548 -23.99 -27.16 -11.96
CA ASN A 548 -23.47 -28.52 -11.87
C ASN A 548 -22.19 -28.64 -11.02
N THR A 549 -22.18 -27.99 -9.86
CA THR A 549 -21.02 -27.95 -8.95
C THR A 549 -21.49 -28.27 -7.54
N ASP A 550 -20.87 -29.28 -6.93
CA ASP A 550 -21.08 -29.64 -5.54
C ASP A 550 -20.08 -28.86 -4.67
N LEU A 551 -20.61 -28.05 -3.75
CA LEU A 551 -19.83 -27.37 -2.71
C LEU A 551 -19.83 -28.24 -1.46
N LEU A 552 -18.64 -28.47 -0.90
CA LEU A 552 -18.44 -29.35 0.27
C LEU A 552 -17.99 -28.53 1.48
N PHE A 553 -18.81 -28.53 2.53
CA PHE A 553 -18.51 -27.87 3.79
C PHE A 553 -18.24 -28.91 4.88
N LYS A 554 -16.99 -28.99 5.34
CA LYS A 554 -16.63 -29.82 6.50
C LYS A 554 -16.77 -28.98 7.77
N VAL A 555 -17.63 -29.42 8.67
CA VAL A 555 -17.95 -28.70 9.91
C VAL A 555 -17.92 -29.63 11.12
N LYS A 556 -17.64 -29.07 12.28
CA LYS A 556 -17.75 -29.81 13.54
C LYS A 556 -19.23 -30.09 13.82
N ASN A 557 -19.56 -31.35 14.09
CA ASN A 557 -20.89 -31.78 14.47
C ASN A 557 -21.06 -31.53 15.97
N ASP A 558 -21.51 -30.34 16.36
CA ASP A 558 -21.75 -29.94 17.74
C ASP A 558 -23.06 -29.14 17.87
N PHE A 559 -23.40 -28.74 19.10
CA PHE A 559 -24.62 -27.97 19.38
C PHE A 559 -24.62 -26.59 18.70
N ILE A 560 -23.44 -26.02 18.41
CA ILE A 560 -23.31 -24.70 17.78
C ILE A 560 -23.75 -24.78 16.32
N LEU A 561 -23.35 -25.83 15.60
CA LEU A 561 -23.84 -26.09 14.24
C LEU A 561 -25.37 -26.24 14.23
N ARG A 562 -25.94 -26.93 15.23
CA ARG A 562 -27.39 -27.14 15.33
C ARG A 562 -28.14 -25.82 15.55
N ASP A 563 -27.66 -24.98 16.45
CA ASP A 563 -28.24 -23.66 16.71
C ASP A 563 -28.10 -22.75 15.48
N TYR A 564 -26.96 -22.82 14.77
CA TYR A 564 -26.77 -22.10 13.51
C TYR A 564 -27.84 -22.49 12.48
N LEU A 565 -28.05 -23.78 12.22
CA LEU A 565 -29.03 -24.25 11.24
C LEU A 565 -30.49 -23.94 11.61
N LYS A 566 -30.77 -23.69 12.90
CA LYS A 566 -32.11 -23.39 13.44
C LYS A 566 -32.52 -21.95 13.18
N ASP A 567 -31.58 -21.02 13.37
CA ASP A 567 -31.89 -19.59 13.40
C ASP A 567 -31.38 -18.83 12.19
N THR A 568 -30.47 -19.41 11.38
CA THR A 568 -29.88 -18.71 10.23
C THR A 568 -30.42 -19.18 8.88
N LYS A 569 -30.64 -18.21 8.00
CA LYS A 569 -30.75 -18.43 6.56
C LYS A 569 -29.38 -18.17 5.95
N ILE A 570 -28.84 -19.14 5.22
CA ILE A 570 -27.48 -19.07 4.66
C ILE A 570 -27.50 -18.17 3.43
N PRO A 571 -26.69 -17.10 3.40
CA PRO A 571 -26.67 -16.19 2.28
C PRO A 571 -25.96 -16.82 1.07
N VAL A 572 -26.59 -16.69 -0.09
CA VAL A 572 -26.05 -17.08 -1.38
C VAL A 572 -26.05 -15.85 -2.27
N LYS A 573 -24.90 -15.48 -2.81
CA LYS A 573 -24.77 -14.30 -3.68
C LYS A 573 -24.45 -14.73 -5.10
N LEU A 574 -25.18 -14.15 -6.05
CA LEU A 574 -24.94 -14.30 -7.47
C LEU A 574 -24.05 -13.15 -7.97
N TRP A 575 -22.93 -13.53 -8.56
CA TRP A 575 -21.95 -12.62 -9.10
C TRP A 575 -21.93 -12.66 -10.62
N LYS A 576 -21.82 -11.48 -11.22
CA LYS A 576 -21.57 -11.28 -12.64
C LYS A 576 -20.11 -10.91 -12.84
N ALA A 577 -19.40 -11.71 -13.63
CA ALA A 577 -18.05 -11.46 -14.09
C ALA A 577 -18.07 -10.90 -15.51
N THR A 578 -17.49 -9.71 -15.71
CA THR A 578 -17.32 -9.07 -17.03
C THR A 578 -15.86 -8.66 -17.20
N GLY A 579 -15.08 -9.48 -17.92
CA GLY A 579 -13.63 -9.32 -17.98
C GLY A 579 -12.98 -9.55 -16.61
N MET A 580 -12.29 -8.54 -16.08
CA MET A 580 -11.67 -8.58 -14.74
C MET A 580 -12.51 -7.93 -13.64
N LYS A 581 -13.75 -7.50 -13.94
CA LYS A 581 -14.64 -6.89 -12.95
C LYS A 581 -15.68 -7.91 -12.48
N PHE A 582 -15.83 -8.03 -11.16
CA PHE A 582 -16.84 -8.85 -10.50
C PHE A 582 -17.86 -7.93 -9.81
N THR A 583 -19.14 -8.13 -10.08
CA THR A 583 -20.22 -7.35 -9.50
C THR A 583 -21.31 -8.27 -8.97
N GLU A 584 -21.65 -8.14 -7.69
CA GLU A 584 -22.84 -8.77 -7.13
C GLU A 584 -24.08 -8.22 -7.85
N VAL A 585 -24.88 -9.13 -8.41
CA VAL A 585 -26.09 -8.78 -9.16
C VAL A 585 -27.35 -9.17 -8.40
N ALA A 586 -27.36 -10.31 -7.74
CA ALA A 586 -28.50 -10.76 -6.94
C ALA A 586 -28.02 -11.52 -5.70
N ASN A 587 -28.88 -11.64 -4.71
CA ASN A 587 -28.66 -12.47 -3.54
C ASN A 587 -29.92 -13.25 -3.18
N THR A 588 -29.74 -14.29 -2.40
CA THR A 588 -30.84 -15.05 -1.80
C THR A 588 -30.36 -15.64 -0.49
N THR A 589 -31.29 -16.22 0.24
CA THR A 589 -30.98 -16.99 1.44
C THR A 589 -31.57 -18.38 1.31
N ILE A 590 -30.80 -19.40 1.61
CA ILE A 590 -31.23 -20.81 1.60
C ILE A 590 -31.37 -21.30 3.04
N ALA A 591 -32.32 -22.21 3.27
CA ALA A 591 -32.55 -22.78 4.59
C ALA A 591 -32.11 -24.24 4.63
N MET A 592 -31.60 -24.66 5.80
CA MET A 592 -31.06 -26.00 6.05
C MET A 592 -31.72 -26.70 7.25
N PHE A 593 -32.81 -26.14 7.77
CA PHE A 593 -33.53 -26.73 8.90
C PHE A 593 -34.05 -28.16 8.65
N PRO A 594 -34.30 -28.67 7.42
CA PRO A 594 -34.69 -30.08 7.26
C PRO A 594 -33.68 -31.06 7.86
N PHE A 595 -32.39 -30.70 7.95
CA PHE A 595 -31.38 -31.51 8.65
C PHE A 595 -31.67 -31.65 10.16
N LEU A 596 -32.33 -30.67 10.78
CA LEU A 596 -32.76 -30.72 12.19
C LEU A 596 -33.93 -31.69 12.40
N ASP A 597 -34.74 -31.90 11.37
CA ASP A 597 -35.87 -32.85 11.37
C ASP A 597 -35.42 -34.28 11.01
N GLY A 598 -34.10 -34.52 10.93
CA GLY A 598 -33.54 -35.83 10.61
C GLY A 598 -33.62 -36.20 9.13
N VAL A 599 -33.88 -35.24 8.24
CA VAL A 599 -33.90 -35.46 6.79
C VAL A 599 -32.46 -35.40 6.26
N PRO A 600 -31.82 -36.51 5.84
CA PRO A 600 -30.41 -36.51 5.49
C PRO A 600 -30.09 -35.87 4.13
N SER A 601 -31.09 -35.72 3.27
CA SER A 601 -30.96 -35.07 1.97
C SER A 601 -32.28 -34.49 1.49
N PHE A 602 -32.25 -33.33 0.85
CA PHE A 602 -33.45 -32.67 0.34
C PHE A 602 -33.14 -31.75 -0.85
N SER A 603 -34.17 -31.43 -1.62
CA SER A 603 -34.16 -30.43 -2.68
C SER A 603 -35.14 -29.30 -2.36
N ALA A 604 -34.75 -28.06 -2.63
CA ALA A 604 -35.56 -26.88 -2.38
C ALA A 604 -35.28 -25.78 -3.43
N SER A 605 -36.14 -24.77 -3.47
CA SER A 605 -36.02 -23.61 -4.36
C SER A 605 -36.03 -22.32 -3.57
N SER A 606 -35.21 -21.36 -3.96
CA SER A 606 -35.18 -20.02 -3.35
C SER A 606 -35.23 -18.93 -4.42
N VAL A 607 -35.86 -17.81 -4.09
CA VAL A 607 -36.02 -16.66 -4.99
C VAL A 607 -34.75 -15.80 -4.92
N LEU A 608 -34.18 -15.47 -6.08
CA LEU A 608 -33.08 -14.51 -6.22
C LEU A 608 -33.64 -13.10 -6.24
N MET A 609 -33.11 -12.24 -5.38
CA MET A 609 -33.48 -10.84 -5.24
C MET A 609 -32.35 -9.93 -5.73
N ASP A 610 -32.68 -8.84 -6.42
CA ASP A 610 -31.71 -7.80 -6.74
C ASP A 610 -31.35 -6.94 -5.52
N LYS A 611 -30.47 -5.94 -5.72
CA LYS A 611 -30.08 -4.99 -4.67
C LYS A 611 -31.23 -4.12 -4.12
N ASN A 612 -32.37 -4.10 -4.80
CA ASN A 612 -33.57 -3.37 -4.41
C ASN A 612 -34.67 -4.30 -3.91
N GLU A 613 -34.32 -5.55 -3.56
CA GLU A 613 -35.24 -6.59 -3.07
C GLU A 613 -36.33 -7.00 -4.08
N LYS A 614 -36.10 -6.78 -5.38
CA LYS A 614 -37.01 -7.24 -6.44
C LYS A 614 -36.65 -8.67 -6.86
N PRO A 615 -37.64 -9.56 -7.05
CA PRO A 615 -37.38 -10.90 -7.54
C PRO A 615 -36.89 -10.82 -9.00
N VAL A 616 -35.77 -11.48 -9.28
CA VAL A 616 -35.13 -11.52 -10.61
C VAL A 616 -34.96 -12.92 -11.16
N GLY A 617 -35.32 -13.93 -10.36
CA GLY A 617 -35.12 -15.32 -10.73
C GLY A 617 -35.32 -16.27 -9.56
N ASN A 618 -35.14 -17.57 -9.83
CA ASN A 618 -35.17 -18.62 -8.81
C ASN A 618 -33.95 -19.52 -8.96
N ILE A 619 -33.51 -20.10 -7.84
CA ILE A 619 -32.45 -21.09 -7.80
C ILE A 619 -32.93 -22.36 -7.09
N ASN A 620 -32.75 -23.50 -7.76
CA ASN A 620 -33.00 -24.82 -7.23
C ASN A 620 -31.69 -25.37 -6.68
N TYR A 621 -31.73 -25.81 -5.42
CA TYR A 621 -30.57 -26.38 -4.74
C TYR A 621 -30.92 -27.72 -4.10
N GLU A 622 -29.93 -28.60 -4.05
CA GLU A 622 -29.97 -29.82 -3.27
C GLU A 622 -28.95 -29.73 -2.13
N ALA A 623 -29.30 -30.32 -1.00
CA ALA A 623 -28.45 -30.39 0.16
C ALA A 623 -28.42 -31.81 0.69
N GLN A 624 -27.24 -32.30 1.07
CA GLN A 624 -27.05 -33.60 1.71
C GLN A 624 -26.06 -33.50 2.86
N ILE A 625 -26.36 -34.18 3.97
CA ILE A 625 -25.46 -34.33 5.10
C ILE A 625 -24.87 -35.75 5.13
N TYR A 626 -23.56 -35.85 5.34
CA TYR A 626 -22.85 -37.13 5.31
C TYR A 626 -23.03 -37.93 6.62
N ILE A 627 -22.81 -37.28 7.77
CA ILE A 627 -23.09 -37.85 9.10
C ILE A 627 -24.23 -37.03 9.72
N PRO A 628 -25.37 -37.65 10.09
CA PRO A 628 -26.47 -36.92 10.73
C PRO A 628 -26.01 -36.10 11.93
N LEU A 629 -26.70 -34.98 12.19
CA LEU A 629 -26.41 -34.14 13.34
C LEU A 629 -26.56 -34.94 14.64
N LEU A 630 -25.65 -34.72 15.59
CA LEU A 630 -25.75 -35.32 16.93
C LEU A 630 -27.07 -34.89 17.58
N GLN A 631 -27.81 -35.86 18.14
CA GLN A 631 -29.13 -35.65 18.73
C GLN A 631 -29.08 -34.88 20.04
#